data_AF-A0A952H6K2-F1
#
_entry.id   AF-A0A952H6K2-F1
#
_cell.length_a   1.000
_cell.length_b   1.000
_cell.length_c   1.000
_cell.angle_alpha   90.00
_cell.angle_beta   90.00
_cell.angle_gamma   90.00
#
_symmetry.space_group_name_H-M   'P 1'
#
loop_
_entity.id
_entity.type
_entity.pdbx_description
1 polymer ?
#
loop_
_entity_poly.entity_id
_entity_poly.type
_entity_poly.pdbx_seq_one_letter_code
_entity_poly.pdbx_strand_id
1 'polypeptide(L)'
;MQTAVLHLSDIHFKSDKDVILKRMDPLIASIRPYLTHASVIVIAITADIAQSGDLSEYKHGNKFLSDLKARLKKERDLPIHFVISPGNHDCDFRGDQSARQLVVGDILKTTGDIPESYLKIATKVQSNYFAFRAKHESKALVVHDDPLWTTYCLKVDGMSIALDALNASWISTKHEQQGGLLFPFETYQQKQQKDYDLRICLMHHPFNWYSQVNYRAFREFLHRQSDIILAGHEHVGAAREIEDAGNGHCIYIDGEALQTGNAAQSGFNVLLIDNNSRLYKYETLRFRSGRYEPQSVTEWERFRPLGPKKTSKIQFSDSFKCELRDPGATLKHFSGRELTLDDIFVFPDVDDRSDDSTSAKKARAPRLNTATLVNPEKIDKDVLLQGDDEAGKTRLLFKLAMEYQARGYYPILLRCDRLKSANSETLRTEIGSVVAQQYGEKNRLEYLQAPFTEKIALLDDFDRSTLNADRRAALISELRRHFHRLIITVGENFEVKEIFGGDDLISLADMRSLKILPFGHARRLELIRKWNRIGFNESTSENQFLSACDEAEKLIESTKLRYVATTNPIFVLSLLQATSSGVSSEMHNSSFAHYYYFLIVGALEKAKTSKQDLNVVLSACTHLSWYIRKNGHEQRISQEQYKAFVAEYSNDWTFTDPEKLLNTLTASRLLENDGEGIGFTYPYSYYYFLGKYTSISQETREVKEYIDFCLKHLYARECANTLLFLAHHSGTSSVLNSVKAAIDAKFANFAPATLDKDDVQVIAGLLANAPEIRYQSVKPSEYRQQQADADDRMPEAGDGLHDAPVDSGQNTIHDIVSLFKAIEIAGTLLTHQFSNYDRATKNAAIASIFNGTMRAVKLFHGYFKNTDDVLKSLSSKLRTRFDEKTSEELELSIRNGIAYLIKMVTASLVMKAAANLRTKELDDNIVGVVEEHKTLANRLIKLSQELQRPNRLPRLEVDRLKREQESNPAVMSVLQLLILQRLYMYETDHDDKHWAMSLFELGGNRTSLEITQMKPPKRLQ
;
A
#
# COMPACT_ATOMS: atom_id res chain seq x y z
N MET A 1 20.62 34.52 18.40
CA MET A 1 21.14 35.22 17.21
C MET A 1 20.64 34.46 16.00
N GLN A 2 20.22 35.14 14.93
CA GLN A 2 19.47 34.50 13.85
C GLN A 2 20.08 34.73 12.46
N THR A 3 19.93 33.76 11.58
CA THR A 3 20.14 33.93 10.14
C THR A 3 18.77 34.19 9.51
N ALA A 4 18.60 35.36 8.88
CA ALA A 4 17.38 35.71 8.16
C ALA A 4 17.55 35.40 6.67
N VAL A 5 16.81 34.41 6.18
CA VAL A 5 16.78 33.99 4.77
C VAL A 5 15.53 34.59 4.12
N LEU A 6 15.73 35.50 3.18
CA LEU A 6 14.70 36.08 2.33
C LEU A 6 14.62 35.26 1.05
N HIS A 7 13.56 34.47 0.91
CA HIS A 7 13.34 33.60 -0.24
C HIS A 7 12.43 34.30 -1.26
N LEU A 8 13.04 34.71 -2.37
CA LEU A 8 12.40 35.37 -3.51
C LEU A 8 12.36 34.41 -4.70
N SER A 9 11.24 34.36 -5.42
CA SER A 9 11.05 33.49 -6.59
C SER A 9 10.25 34.21 -7.66
N ASP A 10 10.36 33.77 -8.92
CA ASP A 10 9.47 34.14 -10.04
C ASP A 10 9.26 35.67 -10.13
N ILE A 11 10.34 36.39 -10.47
CA ILE A 11 10.37 37.87 -10.51
C ILE A 11 10.00 38.39 -11.91
N HIS A 12 10.43 37.70 -12.95
CA HIS A 12 10.11 37.97 -14.36
C HIS A 12 10.29 39.43 -14.81
N PHE A 13 11.49 39.98 -14.66
CA PHE A 13 11.79 41.31 -15.18
C PHE A 13 11.63 41.37 -16.71
N LYS A 14 10.89 42.36 -17.17
CA LYS A 14 10.65 42.69 -18.59
C LYS A 14 11.06 44.11 -18.92
N SER A 15 10.75 45.06 -18.02
CA SER A 15 10.89 46.49 -18.30
C SER A 15 10.90 47.36 -17.04
N ASP A 16 11.14 48.65 -17.20
CA ASP A 16 11.05 49.65 -16.14
C ASP A 16 9.64 49.87 -15.58
N LYS A 17 8.61 49.27 -16.20
CA LYS A 17 7.21 49.32 -15.76
C LYS A 17 6.82 48.19 -14.80
N ASP A 18 7.72 47.24 -14.55
CA ASP A 18 7.46 46.11 -13.68
C ASP A 18 7.04 46.55 -12.28
N VAL A 19 5.96 45.95 -11.78
CA VAL A 19 5.26 46.38 -10.57
C VAL A 19 6.16 46.30 -9.33
N ILE A 20 7.04 45.30 -9.27
CA ILE A 20 7.94 45.10 -8.14
C ILE A 20 8.92 46.26 -7.94
N LEU A 21 9.29 46.97 -9.02
CA LEU A 21 10.14 48.16 -8.95
C LEU A 21 9.46 49.30 -8.18
N LYS A 22 8.13 49.38 -8.23
CA LYS A 22 7.31 50.36 -7.47
C LYS A 22 6.97 49.88 -6.05
N ARG A 23 7.18 48.59 -5.75
CA ARG A 23 6.89 47.97 -4.45
C ARG A 23 8.11 47.84 -3.54
N MET A 24 9.24 48.45 -3.91
CA MET A 24 10.45 48.41 -3.09
C MET A 24 10.23 48.93 -1.66
N ASP A 25 9.51 50.05 -1.49
CA ASP A 25 9.25 50.62 -0.16
C ASP A 25 8.42 49.67 0.73
N PRO A 26 7.23 49.16 0.31
CA PRO A 26 6.48 48.21 1.12
C PRO A 26 7.22 46.88 1.34
N LEU A 27 8.05 46.43 0.39
CA LEU A 27 8.89 45.24 0.55
C LEU A 27 9.90 45.44 1.70
N ILE A 28 10.69 46.52 1.68
CA ILE A 28 11.66 46.83 2.73
C ILE A 28 10.96 47.00 4.08
N ALA A 29 9.84 47.72 4.12
CA ALA A 29 9.07 47.93 5.35
C ALA A 29 8.60 46.61 5.98
N SER A 30 8.21 45.64 5.15
CA SER A 30 7.77 44.32 5.62
C SER A 30 8.90 43.44 6.13
N ILE A 31 10.15 43.65 5.67
CA ILE A 31 11.32 42.87 6.09
C ILE A 31 11.85 43.36 7.44
N ARG A 32 11.69 44.66 7.75
CA ARG A 32 12.24 45.31 8.95
C ARG A 32 12.02 44.54 10.27
N PRO A 33 10.84 43.96 10.58
CA PRO A 33 10.62 43.24 11.83
C PRO A 33 11.58 42.05 12.03
N TYR A 34 11.93 41.36 10.94
CA TYR A 34 12.77 40.16 10.94
C TYR A 34 14.27 40.45 11.13
N LEU A 35 14.69 41.71 11.04
CA LEU A 35 16.10 42.10 11.14
C LEU A 35 16.57 42.33 12.59
N THR A 36 15.65 42.38 13.56
CA THR A 36 15.95 42.79 14.94
C THR A 36 16.96 41.87 15.63
N HIS A 37 16.87 40.56 15.38
CA HIS A 37 17.75 39.54 15.97
C HIS A 37 18.67 38.86 14.95
N ALA A 38 18.68 39.37 13.72
CA ALA A 38 19.46 38.81 12.63
C ALA A 38 20.94 39.23 12.76
N SER A 39 21.84 38.26 12.66
CA SER A 39 23.29 38.47 12.52
C SER A 39 23.70 38.63 11.05
N VAL A 40 22.91 38.04 10.14
CA VAL A 40 23.17 38.00 8.70
C VAL A 40 21.87 37.88 7.92
N ILE A 41 21.85 38.46 6.72
CA ILE A 41 20.74 38.34 5.76
C ILE A 41 21.23 37.53 4.56
N VAL A 42 20.52 36.45 4.23
CA VAL A 42 20.72 35.67 3.00
C VAL A 42 19.53 35.95 2.08
N ILE A 43 19.77 36.50 0.90
CA ILE A 43 18.76 36.65 -0.14
C ILE A 43 18.89 35.43 -1.07
N ALA A 44 17.99 34.48 -0.87
CA ALA A 44 17.87 33.23 -1.61
C ALA A 44 16.90 33.43 -2.78
N ILE A 45 17.41 33.40 -4.01
CA ILE A 45 16.60 33.60 -5.22
C ILE A 45 16.43 32.26 -5.93
N THR A 46 15.22 31.69 -5.89
CA THR A 46 14.85 30.48 -6.63
C THR A 46 14.34 30.85 -8.02
N ALA A 47 15.22 31.50 -8.79
CA ALA A 47 15.10 31.60 -10.25
C ALA A 47 13.99 32.50 -10.83
N ASP A 48 13.88 32.46 -12.16
CA ASP A 48 12.98 33.25 -13.00
C ASP A 48 13.13 34.75 -12.75
N ILE A 49 14.38 35.19 -12.80
CA ILE A 49 14.74 36.60 -12.64
C ILE A 49 14.33 37.37 -13.89
N ALA A 50 14.65 36.83 -15.06
CA ALA A 50 14.28 37.36 -16.37
C ALA A 50 12.95 36.76 -16.84
N GLN A 51 12.33 37.36 -17.88
CA GLN A 51 11.13 36.81 -18.51
C GLN A 51 11.48 35.92 -19.72
N SER A 52 12.62 36.16 -20.36
CA SER A 52 13.04 35.45 -21.58
C SER A 52 14.55 35.24 -21.68
N GLY A 53 15.28 35.47 -20.59
CA GLY A 53 16.74 35.37 -20.53
C GLY A 53 17.46 36.48 -21.28
N ASP A 54 16.76 37.52 -21.75
CA ASP A 54 17.37 38.60 -22.52
C ASP A 54 18.27 39.47 -21.64
N LEU A 55 19.40 39.92 -22.22
CA LEU A 55 20.39 40.74 -21.52
C LEU A 55 19.81 42.06 -20.98
N SER A 56 18.81 42.66 -21.65
CA SER A 56 18.19 43.90 -21.19
C SER A 56 17.30 43.70 -19.96
N GLU A 57 16.69 42.53 -19.79
CA GLU A 57 15.87 42.18 -18.63
C GLU A 57 16.73 42.14 -17.36
N TYR A 58 17.94 41.55 -17.43
CA TYR A 58 18.90 41.53 -16.34
C TYR A 58 19.40 42.93 -15.93
N LYS A 59 19.29 43.97 -16.75
CA LYS A 59 19.62 45.35 -16.32
C LYS A 59 18.65 45.82 -15.22
N HIS A 60 17.37 45.48 -15.33
CA HIS A 60 16.36 45.79 -14.33
C HIS A 60 16.61 44.97 -13.05
N GLY A 61 16.90 43.68 -13.19
CA GLY A 61 17.29 42.83 -12.06
C GLY A 61 18.53 43.36 -11.32
N ASN A 62 19.55 43.84 -12.06
CA ASN A 62 20.76 44.39 -11.45
C ASN A 62 20.45 45.63 -10.60
N LYS A 63 19.61 46.53 -11.13
CA LYS A 63 19.17 47.72 -10.40
C LYS A 63 18.37 47.33 -9.16
N PHE A 64 17.40 46.43 -9.31
CA PHE A 64 16.54 45.98 -8.21
C PHE A 64 17.35 45.36 -7.05
N LEU A 65 18.24 44.40 -7.32
CA LEU A 65 19.03 43.75 -6.27
C LEU A 65 20.03 44.72 -5.60
N SER A 66 20.62 45.64 -6.37
CA SER A 66 21.49 46.69 -5.81
C SER A 66 20.73 47.63 -4.88
N ASP A 67 19.53 48.06 -5.31
CA ASP A 67 18.66 48.94 -4.52
C ASP A 67 18.14 48.22 -3.26
N LEU A 68 17.74 46.95 -3.38
CA LEU A 68 17.33 46.10 -2.26
C LEU A 68 18.44 45.97 -1.23
N LYS A 69 19.67 45.63 -1.66
CA LYS A 69 20.85 45.54 -0.78
C LYS A 69 21.13 46.86 -0.08
N ALA A 70 21.15 47.97 -0.83
CA ALA A 70 21.46 49.29 -0.29
C ALA A 70 20.40 49.75 0.73
N ARG A 71 19.12 49.48 0.48
CA ARG A 71 18.02 49.84 1.40
C ARG A 71 18.01 48.97 2.65
N LEU A 72 18.17 47.65 2.53
CA LEU A 72 18.27 46.76 3.70
C LEU A 72 19.47 47.12 4.58
N LYS A 73 20.61 47.44 3.98
CA LYS A 73 21.80 47.88 4.73
C LYS A 73 21.59 49.19 5.50
N LYS A 74 20.72 50.08 5.00
CA LYS A 74 20.32 51.30 5.73
C LYS A 74 19.37 51.02 6.90
N GLU A 75 18.52 50.00 6.80
CA GLU A 75 17.64 49.57 7.89
C GLU A 75 18.45 48.98 9.05
N ARG A 76 19.39 48.08 8.74
CA ARG A 76 20.37 47.53 9.67
C ARG A 76 21.67 47.22 8.92
N ASP A 77 22.80 47.65 9.47
CA ASP A 77 24.12 47.39 8.90
C ASP A 77 24.58 45.95 9.20
N LEU A 78 23.97 44.99 8.51
CA LEU A 78 24.26 43.57 8.60
C LEU A 78 24.94 43.07 7.32
N PRO A 79 25.74 41.98 7.38
CA PRO A 79 26.19 41.29 6.18
C PRO A 79 24.99 40.78 5.36
N ILE A 80 25.01 41.03 4.04
CA ILE A 80 23.97 40.62 3.10
C ILE A 80 24.59 39.78 1.99
N HIS A 81 24.11 38.55 1.83
CA HIS A 81 24.62 37.58 0.87
C HIS A 81 23.54 37.15 -0.13
N PHE A 82 23.85 37.15 -1.41
CA PHE A 82 22.98 36.58 -2.44
C PHE A 82 23.40 35.15 -2.78
N VAL A 83 22.41 34.26 -2.87
CA VAL A 83 22.50 32.90 -3.42
C VAL A 83 21.39 32.75 -4.45
N ILE A 84 21.75 32.40 -5.68
CA ILE A 84 20.86 32.54 -6.84
C ILE A 84 20.92 31.24 -7.63
N SER A 85 19.76 30.63 -7.92
CA SER A 85 19.60 29.59 -8.92
C SER A 85 18.85 30.12 -10.16
N PRO A 86 19.03 29.52 -11.35
CA PRO A 86 18.35 29.92 -12.59
C PRO A 86 17.07 29.12 -12.88
N GLY A 87 16.14 29.76 -13.59
CA GLY A 87 14.86 29.18 -14.00
C GLY A 87 14.80 28.89 -15.49
N ASN A 88 13.64 28.42 -15.94
CA ASN A 88 13.43 28.21 -17.38
C ASN A 88 13.27 29.55 -18.12
N HIS A 89 12.76 30.60 -17.47
CA HIS A 89 12.70 31.95 -18.04
C HIS A 89 14.05 32.68 -18.05
N ASP A 90 15.06 32.15 -17.36
CA ASP A 90 16.45 32.61 -17.43
C ASP A 90 17.22 32.03 -18.64
N CYS A 91 16.56 31.20 -19.47
CA CYS A 91 17.11 30.66 -20.71
C CYS A 91 16.78 31.56 -21.93
N ASP A 92 17.80 32.08 -22.60
CA ASP A 92 17.68 32.77 -23.87
C ASP A 92 17.64 31.77 -25.04
N PHE A 93 16.44 31.46 -25.52
CA PHE A 93 16.22 30.53 -26.63
C PHE A 93 16.32 31.18 -28.02
N ARG A 94 16.80 32.43 -28.13
CA ARG A 94 16.98 33.08 -29.44
C ARG A 94 18.19 32.52 -30.19
N GLY A 95 18.16 32.64 -31.52
CA GLY A 95 19.21 32.09 -32.38
C GLY A 95 19.04 30.60 -32.69
N ASP A 96 20.08 29.99 -33.27
CA ASP A 96 20.08 28.58 -33.67
C ASP A 96 20.19 27.64 -32.46
N GLN A 97 19.22 26.74 -32.31
CA GLN A 97 19.10 25.77 -31.23
C GLN A 97 19.29 24.33 -31.70
N SER A 98 19.58 24.08 -32.99
CA SER A 98 19.62 22.74 -33.60
C SER A 98 20.59 21.79 -32.88
N ALA A 99 21.83 22.23 -32.65
CA ALA A 99 22.83 21.45 -31.93
C ALA A 99 22.43 21.16 -30.48
N ARG A 100 21.83 22.15 -29.79
CA ARG A 100 21.35 21.97 -28.41
C ARG A 100 20.20 20.98 -28.33
N GLN A 101 19.24 21.06 -29.26
CA GLN A 101 18.08 20.15 -29.30
C GLN A 101 18.52 18.69 -29.48
N LEU A 102 19.52 18.43 -30.33
CA LEU A 102 20.10 17.09 -30.47
C LEU A 102 20.75 16.60 -29.17
N VAL A 103 21.57 17.45 -28.54
CA VAL A 103 22.24 17.13 -27.27
C VAL A 103 21.23 16.87 -26.14
N VAL A 104 20.23 17.74 -25.97
CA VAL A 104 19.18 17.55 -24.95
C VAL A 104 18.38 16.27 -25.21
N GLY A 105 18.05 15.98 -26.47
CA GLY A 105 17.36 14.74 -26.84
C GLY A 105 18.16 13.47 -26.56
N ASP A 106 19.49 13.53 -26.63
CA ASP A 106 20.39 12.42 -26.28
C ASP A 106 20.52 12.26 -24.75
N ILE A 107 20.64 13.37 -24.02
CA ILE A 107 20.66 13.40 -22.55
C ILE A 107 19.41 12.73 -21.98
N LEU A 108 18.22 13.05 -22.51
CA LEU A 108 16.95 12.48 -22.03
C LEU A 108 16.82 10.97 -22.25
N LYS A 109 17.65 10.37 -23.10
CA LYS A 109 17.70 8.92 -23.33
C LYS A 109 18.73 8.20 -22.47
N THR A 110 19.60 8.95 -21.79
CA THR A 110 20.77 8.43 -21.09
C THR A 110 20.65 8.72 -19.59
N THR A 111 21.09 7.80 -18.73
CA THR A 111 21.17 8.02 -17.28
C THR A 111 22.62 7.91 -16.82
N GLY A 112 23.10 8.84 -16.00
CA GLY A 112 24.45 8.83 -15.43
C GLY A 112 25.30 10.05 -15.79
N ASP A 113 26.62 9.86 -15.86
CA ASP A 113 27.59 10.95 -16.07
C ASP A 113 27.41 11.64 -17.43
N ILE A 114 27.22 12.96 -17.38
CA ILE A 114 27.05 13.80 -18.57
C ILE A 114 28.42 14.32 -19.02
N PRO A 115 28.83 14.12 -20.29
CA PRO A 115 30.10 14.64 -20.76
C PRO A 115 30.15 16.18 -20.73
N GLU A 116 31.32 16.74 -20.40
CA GLU A 116 31.51 18.19 -20.23
C GLU A 116 31.13 19.00 -21.49
N SER A 117 31.31 18.41 -22.68
CA SER A 117 30.90 19.01 -23.96
C SER A 117 29.39 19.18 -24.05
N TYR A 118 28.61 18.20 -23.58
CA TYR A 118 27.15 18.26 -23.56
C TYR A 118 26.68 19.32 -22.57
N LEU A 119 27.30 19.37 -21.39
CA LEU A 119 27.01 20.38 -20.37
C LEU A 119 27.20 21.80 -20.92
N LYS A 120 28.32 22.07 -21.61
CA LYS A 120 28.61 23.37 -22.22
C LYS A 120 27.57 23.77 -23.28
N ILE A 121 27.12 22.82 -24.10
CA ILE A 121 26.10 23.09 -25.13
C ILE A 121 24.73 23.34 -24.49
N ALA A 122 24.32 22.51 -23.52
CA ALA A 122 23.02 22.59 -22.87
C ALA A 122 22.85 23.90 -22.08
N THR A 123 23.87 24.29 -21.31
CA THR A 123 23.83 25.50 -20.45
C THR A 123 24.08 26.81 -21.20
N LYS A 124 24.46 26.78 -22.49
CA LYS A 124 24.79 27.99 -23.27
C LYS A 124 23.66 29.03 -23.29
N VAL A 125 22.41 28.58 -23.31
CA VAL A 125 21.22 29.46 -23.28
C VAL A 125 21.12 30.30 -22.00
N GLN A 126 21.84 29.95 -20.93
CA GLN A 126 21.87 30.67 -19.65
C GLN A 126 23.10 31.59 -19.52
N SER A 127 23.80 31.92 -20.61
CA SER A 127 25.01 32.76 -20.58
C SER A 127 24.76 34.13 -19.91
N ASN A 128 23.61 34.74 -20.17
CA ASN A 128 23.24 36.02 -19.56
C ASN A 128 22.98 35.88 -18.05
N TYR A 129 22.36 34.78 -17.63
CA TYR A 129 22.18 34.43 -16.22
C TYR A 129 23.53 34.27 -15.51
N PHE A 130 24.48 33.51 -16.06
CA PHE A 130 25.79 33.33 -15.43
C PHE A 130 26.52 34.66 -15.26
N ALA A 131 26.45 35.54 -16.27
CA ALA A 131 27.01 36.89 -16.18
C ALA A 131 26.31 37.76 -15.13
N PHE A 132 25.00 37.58 -14.92
CA PHE A 132 24.22 38.25 -13.88
C PHE A 132 24.59 37.73 -12.48
N ARG A 133 24.60 36.41 -12.27
CA ARG A 133 24.98 35.77 -11.00
C ARG A 133 26.38 36.22 -10.56
N ALA A 134 27.35 36.20 -11.47
CA ALA A 134 28.74 36.58 -11.17
C ALA A 134 28.91 38.02 -10.64
N LYS A 135 27.92 38.90 -10.83
CA LYS A 135 27.92 40.29 -10.31
C LYS A 135 27.36 40.40 -8.89
N HIS A 136 26.41 39.54 -8.51
CA HIS A 136 25.68 39.65 -7.25
C HIS A 136 26.05 38.60 -6.21
N GLU A 137 26.49 37.42 -6.66
CA GLU A 137 26.79 36.32 -5.77
C GLU A 137 27.87 36.67 -4.74
N SER A 138 27.79 36.03 -3.58
CA SER A 138 28.81 36.19 -2.54
C SER A 138 30.03 35.32 -2.84
N LYS A 139 30.87 35.76 -3.79
CA LYS A 139 32.06 34.99 -4.24
C LYS A 139 32.97 34.51 -3.11
N ALA A 140 33.11 35.31 -2.04
CA ALA A 140 33.92 34.95 -0.89
C ALA A 140 33.41 33.71 -0.11
N LEU A 141 32.14 33.32 -0.31
CA LEU A 141 31.55 32.15 0.33
C LEU A 141 31.57 30.90 -0.56
N VAL A 142 31.91 31.02 -1.85
CA VAL A 142 31.87 29.90 -2.80
C VAL A 142 32.95 28.88 -2.43
N VAL A 143 32.54 27.63 -2.19
CA VAL A 143 33.45 26.50 -1.90
C VAL A 143 33.45 25.45 -3.01
N HIS A 144 32.42 25.44 -3.86
CA HIS A 144 32.33 24.64 -5.06
C HIS A 144 31.56 25.43 -6.12
N ASP A 145 32.09 25.50 -7.34
CA ASP A 145 31.47 26.23 -8.45
C ASP A 145 31.43 25.33 -9.68
N ASP A 146 30.22 24.94 -10.06
CA ASP A 146 29.92 24.13 -11.23
C ASP A 146 28.66 24.68 -11.91
N PRO A 147 28.54 24.61 -13.26
CA PRO A 147 27.39 25.16 -13.98
C PRO A 147 26.03 24.60 -13.56
N LEU A 148 25.98 23.38 -13.02
CA LEU A 148 24.74 22.78 -12.50
C LEU A 148 24.58 22.93 -10.99
N TRP A 149 25.68 23.03 -10.24
CA TRP A 149 25.64 23.03 -8.79
C TRP A 149 26.74 23.90 -8.17
N THR A 150 26.32 24.99 -7.52
CA THR A 150 27.23 25.84 -6.73
C THR A 150 26.95 25.71 -5.25
N THR A 151 27.99 25.55 -4.43
CA THR A 151 27.88 25.50 -2.96
C THR A 151 28.58 26.71 -2.35
N TYR A 152 27.87 27.41 -1.48
CA TYR A 152 28.39 28.48 -0.64
C TYR A 152 28.47 28.01 0.81
N CYS A 153 29.52 28.36 1.54
CA CYS A 153 29.66 28.09 2.97
C CYS A 153 29.63 29.39 3.76
N LEU A 154 28.57 29.60 4.51
CA LEU A 154 28.40 30.73 5.42
C LEU A 154 28.77 30.29 6.84
N LYS A 155 29.76 30.94 7.44
CA LYS A 155 30.08 30.76 8.86
C LYS A 155 29.50 31.92 9.66
N VAL A 156 28.54 31.63 10.54
CA VAL A 156 27.85 32.65 11.34
C VAL A 156 27.53 32.10 12.72
N ASP A 157 27.83 32.87 13.77
CA ASP A 157 27.52 32.53 15.18
C ASP A 157 27.98 31.12 15.61
N GLY A 158 29.14 30.67 15.11
CA GLY A 158 29.68 29.33 15.42
C GLY A 158 29.08 28.19 14.59
N MET A 159 28.08 28.47 13.74
CA MET A 159 27.43 27.52 12.84
C MET A 159 27.99 27.64 11.42
N SER A 160 28.15 26.50 10.75
CA SER A 160 28.46 26.38 9.34
C SER A 160 27.21 26.03 8.53
N ILE A 161 26.78 26.92 7.64
CA ILE A 161 25.60 26.76 6.81
C ILE A 161 26.05 26.59 5.35
N ALA A 162 25.78 25.44 4.76
CA ALA A 162 25.91 25.22 3.33
C ALA A 162 24.65 25.71 2.60
N LEU A 163 24.85 26.54 1.58
CA LEU A 163 23.79 27.04 0.70
C LEU A 163 24.10 26.50 -0.71
N ASP A 164 23.28 25.58 -1.19
CA ASP A 164 23.43 24.98 -2.51
C ASP A 164 22.48 25.64 -3.52
N ALA A 165 23.00 26.07 -4.66
CA ALA A 165 22.21 26.60 -5.76
C ALA A 165 22.28 25.63 -6.95
N LEU A 166 21.16 24.96 -7.22
CA LEU A 166 21.04 24.00 -8.31
C LEU A 166 20.43 24.67 -9.55
N ASN A 167 21.09 24.49 -10.68
CA ASN A 167 20.55 24.82 -11.99
C ASN A 167 19.74 23.62 -12.54
N ALA A 168 18.54 23.47 -11.98
CA ALA A 168 17.54 22.51 -12.42
C ALA A 168 17.07 22.73 -13.88
N SER A 169 17.26 23.93 -14.40
CA SER A 169 16.69 24.42 -15.66
C SER A 169 17.64 24.29 -16.86
N TRP A 170 18.78 23.61 -16.68
CA TRP A 170 19.87 23.54 -17.66
C TRP A 170 19.48 22.90 -19.00
N ILE A 171 18.52 21.96 -18.99
CA ILE A 171 17.95 21.33 -20.19
C ILE A 171 16.55 21.84 -20.54
N SER A 172 16.08 22.92 -19.88
CA SER A 172 14.78 23.51 -20.17
C SER A 172 14.62 23.83 -21.65
N THR A 173 13.37 23.80 -22.11
CA THR A 173 12.98 24.12 -23.48
C THR A 173 11.92 25.21 -23.49
N LYS A 174 11.76 25.88 -24.62
CA LYS A 174 10.77 26.98 -24.76
C LYS A 174 9.33 26.56 -24.45
N HIS A 175 8.99 25.31 -24.71
CA HIS A 175 7.69 24.71 -24.42
C HIS A 175 7.89 23.48 -23.54
N GLU A 176 8.33 23.76 -22.32
CA GLU A 176 8.61 22.72 -21.32
C GLU A 176 7.35 21.93 -20.99
N GLN A 177 7.54 20.63 -20.79
CA GLN A 177 6.50 19.70 -20.37
C GLN A 177 6.83 19.21 -18.98
N GLN A 178 5.80 19.12 -18.13
CA GLN A 178 5.93 18.49 -16.83
C GLN A 178 6.44 17.04 -17.00
N GLY A 179 7.35 16.60 -16.14
CA GLY A 179 8.03 15.30 -16.25
C GLY A 179 9.12 15.24 -17.33
N GLY A 180 9.43 16.36 -17.99
CA GLY A 180 10.43 16.42 -19.06
C GLY A 180 11.87 16.71 -18.61
N LEU A 181 12.09 17.04 -17.33
CA LEU A 181 13.42 17.42 -16.83
C LEU A 181 14.23 16.24 -16.29
N LEU A 182 15.55 16.46 -16.20
CA LEU A 182 16.51 15.51 -15.66
C LEU A 182 17.66 16.30 -15.02
N PHE A 183 18.01 15.94 -13.79
CA PHE A 183 19.20 16.43 -13.11
C PHE A 183 20.19 15.28 -12.88
N PRO A 184 21.45 15.38 -13.34
CA PRO A 184 22.44 14.30 -13.23
C PRO A 184 23.06 14.28 -11.82
N PHE A 185 22.27 13.90 -10.82
CA PHE A 185 22.68 13.96 -9.41
C PHE A 185 23.76 12.94 -9.05
N GLU A 186 23.89 11.86 -9.82
CA GLU A 186 24.88 10.80 -9.64
C GLU A 186 26.32 11.35 -9.65
N THR A 187 26.61 12.31 -10.52
CA THR A 187 27.92 12.98 -10.62
C THR A 187 28.30 13.76 -9.36
N TYR A 188 27.33 14.11 -8.51
CA TYR A 188 27.54 14.88 -7.28
C TYR A 188 27.53 14.01 -6.00
N GLN A 189 27.22 12.71 -6.09
CA GLN A 189 27.13 11.82 -4.92
C GLN A 189 28.45 11.69 -4.14
N GLN A 190 29.59 11.65 -4.83
CA GLN A 190 30.90 11.45 -4.21
C GLN A 190 31.58 12.76 -3.75
N LYS A 191 31.16 13.91 -4.27
CA LYS A 191 31.87 15.20 -4.10
C LYS A 191 31.50 15.96 -2.82
N GLN A 192 30.66 15.40 -1.94
CA GLN A 192 29.95 16.17 -0.91
C GLN A 192 30.17 15.71 0.54
N GLN A 193 31.36 15.21 0.86
CA GLN A 193 31.73 14.70 2.19
C GLN A 193 32.09 15.77 3.25
N LYS A 194 31.59 17.01 3.15
CA LYS A 194 31.82 18.01 4.21
C LYS A 194 30.61 18.06 5.14
N ASP A 195 30.85 17.76 6.42
CA ASP A 195 29.87 17.95 7.48
C ASP A 195 29.63 19.47 7.68
N TYR A 196 28.40 19.92 7.39
CA TYR A 196 27.91 21.26 7.71
C TYR A 196 26.82 21.14 8.78
N ASP A 197 26.67 22.17 9.62
CA ASP A 197 25.65 22.17 10.69
C ASP A 197 24.23 22.35 10.15
N LEU A 198 24.08 22.97 8.97
CA LEU A 198 22.83 23.11 8.24
C LEU A 198 23.10 23.19 6.74
N ARG A 199 22.24 22.55 5.94
CA ARG A 199 22.31 22.57 4.49
C ARG A 199 20.99 22.99 3.85
N ILE A 200 21.01 24.12 3.15
CA ILE A 200 19.85 24.70 2.46
C ILE A 200 20.08 24.60 0.95
N CYS A 201 19.20 23.90 0.24
CA CYS A 201 19.26 23.73 -1.20
C CYS A 201 18.22 24.61 -1.90
N LEU A 202 18.61 25.32 -2.94
CA LEU A 202 17.77 26.17 -3.77
C LEU A 202 17.64 25.54 -5.16
N MET A 203 16.42 25.39 -5.64
CA MET A 203 16.12 24.98 -7.01
C MET A 203 14.89 25.70 -7.55
N HIS A 204 14.73 25.76 -8.87
CA HIS A 204 13.54 26.39 -9.46
C HIS A 204 12.38 25.41 -9.56
N HIS A 205 12.52 24.38 -10.41
CA HIS A 205 11.46 23.41 -10.68
C HIS A 205 11.29 22.42 -9.53
N PRO A 206 10.06 22.29 -8.99
CA PRO A 206 9.73 21.26 -8.02
C PRO A 206 9.81 19.85 -8.60
N PHE A 207 9.80 18.84 -7.74
CA PHE A 207 10.12 17.47 -8.14
C PHE A 207 9.16 16.86 -9.21
N ASN A 208 7.92 17.32 -9.30
CA ASN A 208 6.96 16.87 -10.32
C ASN A 208 7.34 17.23 -11.77
N TRP A 209 8.38 18.05 -11.98
CA TRP A 209 8.88 18.42 -13.31
C TRP A 209 9.93 17.47 -13.88
N TYR A 210 10.47 16.55 -13.07
CA TYR A 210 11.51 15.61 -13.49
C TYR A 210 10.91 14.29 -13.98
N SER A 211 11.56 13.66 -14.95
CA SER A 211 11.14 12.40 -15.54
C SER A 211 11.03 11.28 -14.51
N GLN A 212 10.17 10.30 -14.75
CA GLN A 212 9.93 9.20 -13.80
C GLN A 212 11.21 8.44 -13.41
N VAL A 213 12.17 8.35 -14.34
CA VAL A 213 13.47 7.70 -14.11
C VAL A 213 14.35 8.53 -13.15
N ASN A 214 14.26 9.86 -13.20
CA ASN A 214 15.08 10.76 -12.39
C ASN A 214 14.40 11.17 -11.08
N TYR A 215 13.09 11.37 -11.09
CA TYR A 215 12.28 11.92 -10.00
C TYR A 215 12.55 11.25 -8.66
N ARG A 216 12.39 9.92 -8.58
CA ARG A 216 12.48 9.21 -7.29
C ARG A 216 13.88 9.30 -6.71
N ALA A 217 14.89 8.97 -7.51
CA ALA A 217 16.27 8.91 -7.04
C ALA A 217 16.84 10.30 -6.75
N PHE A 218 16.52 11.31 -7.58
CA PHE A 218 16.94 12.69 -7.34
C PHE A 218 16.29 13.28 -6.08
N ARG A 219 15.00 13.04 -5.87
CA ARG A 219 14.28 13.48 -4.67
C ARG A 219 14.86 12.84 -3.41
N GLU A 220 15.05 11.52 -3.41
CA GLU A 220 15.65 10.78 -2.29
C GLU A 220 17.07 11.31 -1.99
N PHE A 221 17.87 11.54 -3.03
CA PHE A 221 19.20 12.13 -2.91
C PHE A 221 19.16 13.52 -2.27
N LEU A 222 18.32 14.44 -2.77
CA LEU A 222 18.23 15.80 -2.22
C LEU A 222 17.67 15.83 -0.79
N HIS A 223 16.64 15.03 -0.49
CA HIS A 223 16.09 14.91 0.86
C HIS A 223 17.14 14.40 1.85
N ARG A 224 17.96 13.42 1.44
CA ARG A 224 19.05 12.91 2.29
C ARG A 224 20.09 13.99 2.59
N GLN A 225 20.43 14.81 1.60
CA GLN A 225 21.50 15.81 1.72
C GLN A 225 21.06 17.14 2.37
N SER A 226 19.84 17.63 2.10
CA SER A 226 19.43 19.00 2.44
C SER A 226 18.46 19.05 3.62
N ASP A 227 18.76 19.83 4.66
CA ASP A 227 17.83 20.04 5.78
C ASP A 227 16.62 20.87 5.34
N ILE A 228 16.86 21.84 4.46
CA ILE A 228 15.85 22.72 3.90
C ILE A 228 16.01 22.75 2.38
N ILE A 229 14.92 22.62 1.64
CA ILE A 229 14.85 22.79 0.20
C ILE A 229 13.91 23.95 -0.10
N LEU A 230 14.40 24.94 -0.83
CA LEU A 230 13.65 26.08 -1.33
C LEU A 230 13.41 25.87 -2.83
N ALA A 231 12.15 25.83 -3.24
CA ALA A 231 11.71 25.66 -4.63
C ALA A 231 10.90 26.87 -5.13
N GLY A 232 10.71 27.01 -6.44
CA GLY A 232 9.89 28.06 -7.08
C GLY A 232 8.80 27.49 -8.00
N HIS A 233 8.46 28.24 -9.06
CA HIS A 233 7.68 27.79 -10.24
C HIS A 233 6.16 27.57 -10.05
N GLU A 234 5.71 26.97 -8.96
CA GLU A 234 4.27 26.64 -8.78
C GLU A 234 3.43 27.84 -8.32
N HIS A 235 4.06 29.00 -8.05
CA HIS A 235 3.44 30.28 -7.68
C HIS A 235 2.53 30.24 -6.43
N VAL A 236 2.59 29.16 -5.64
CA VAL A 236 1.82 28.98 -4.41
C VAL A 236 2.79 28.68 -3.26
N GLY A 237 2.90 29.62 -2.32
CA GLY A 237 3.72 29.45 -1.13
C GLY A 237 3.16 28.36 -0.21
N ALA A 238 3.99 27.37 0.09
CA ALA A 238 3.67 26.30 1.04
C ALA A 238 4.95 25.75 1.68
N ALA A 239 4.89 25.41 2.97
CA ALA A 239 5.95 24.68 3.65
C ALA A 239 5.44 23.29 4.05
N ARG A 240 6.31 22.29 3.90
CA ARG A 240 6.03 20.89 4.26
C ARG A 240 7.21 20.34 5.04
N GLU A 241 6.95 19.77 6.21
CA GLU A 241 7.91 18.91 6.90
C GLU A 241 7.77 17.49 6.34
N ILE A 242 8.87 16.97 5.81
CA ILE A 242 8.93 15.64 5.22
C ILE A 242 9.76 14.78 6.19
N GLU A 243 9.09 13.90 6.92
CA GLU A 243 9.74 12.81 7.68
C GLU A 243 9.66 11.55 6.83
N ASP A 244 10.74 11.26 6.11
CA ASP A 244 10.87 10.05 5.30
C ASP A 244 11.55 8.96 6.14
N ALA A 245 10.95 7.77 6.16
CA ALA A 245 11.50 6.61 6.83
C ALA A 245 12.96 6.34 6.40
N GLY A 246 13.31 6.56 5.13
CA GLY A 246 14.65 6.29 4.61
C GLY A 246 15.56 7.51 4.41
N ASN A 247 15.00 8.72 4.30
CA ASN A 247 15.78 9.92 3.98
C ASN A 247 15.88 10.94 5.13
N GLY A 248 15.26 10.64 6.28
CA GLY A 248 15.29 11.50 7.45
C GLY A 248 14.33 12.69 7.35
N HIS A 249 14.62 13.73 8.12
CA HIS A 249 13.80 14.94 8.18
C HIS A 249 14.31 16.00 7.18
N CYS A 250 13.42 16.50 6.34
CA CYS A 250 13.69 17.57 5.37
C CYS A 250 12.51 18.54 5.35
N ILE A 251 12.80 19.84 5.30
CA ILE A 251 11.79 20.90 5.19
C ILE A 251 11.76 21.34 3.73
N TYR A 252 10.60 21.29 3.09
CA TYR A 252 10.43 21.66 1.69
C TYR A 252 9.51 22.88 1.59
N ILE A 253 10.03 23.97 1.01
CA ILE A 253 9.37 25.28 0.97
C ILE A 253 9.21 25.72 -0.49
N ASP A 254 7.97 25.83 -0.93
CA ASP A 254 7.58 26.40 -2.21
C ASP A 254 7.56 27.94 -2.12
N GLY A 255 8.19 28.59 -3.10
CA GLY A 255 8.28 30.04 -3.24
C GLY A 255 6.98 30.66 -3.73
N GLU A 256 6.56 31.76 -3.10
CA GLU A 256 5.60 32.67 -3.73
C GLU A 256 6.27 33.43 -4.89
N ALA A 257 5.49 33.71 -5.92
CA ALA A 257 5.94 34.58 -6.99
C ALA A 257 6.02 36.03 -6.50
N LEU A 258 7.22 36.61 -6.55
CA LEU A 258 7.43 38.00 -6.18
C LEU A 258 6.67 38.93 -7.15
N GLN A 259 6.56 38.54 -8.41
CA GLN A 259 5.76 39.24 -9.39
C GLN A 259 5.27 38.27 -10.48
N THR A 260 3.95 38.24 -10.70
CA THR A 260 3.38 37.57 -11.87
C THR A 260 2.92 38.59 -12.92
N GLY A 261 2.45 38.10 -14.08
CA GLY A 261 1.78 38.94 -15.07
C GLY A 261 0.51 39.63 -14.54
N ASN A 262 -0.04 39.16 -13.42
CA ASN A 262 -1.15 39.80 -12.73
C ASN A 262 -0.62 40.70 -11.59
N ALA A 263 -0.75 42.02 -11.76
CA ALA A 263 -0.29 42.99 -10.77
C ALA A 263 -0.89 42.78 -9.35
N ALA A 264 -2.01 42.07 -9.21
CA ALA A 264 -2.63 41.79 -7.91
C ALA A 264 -1.89 40.71 -7.08
N GLN A 265 -1.07 39.87 -7.70
CA GLN A 265 -0.37 38.76 -7.03
C GLN A 265 1.12 39.09 -6.87
N SER A 266 1.59 39.11 -5.63
CA SER A 266 2.99 39.32 -5.27
C SER A 266 3.21 38.87 -3.84
N GLY A 267 4.18 37.99 -3.63
CA GLY A 267 4.53 37.48 -2.31
C GLY A 267 5.96 37.00 -2.23
N PHE A 268 6.42 36.72 -1.03
CA PHE A 268 7.73 36.13 -0.78
C PHE A 268 7.75 35.45 0.59
N ASN A 269 8.81 34.70 0.84
CA ASN A 269 8.96 33.93 2.07
C ASN A 269 10.12 34.48 2.92
N VAL A 270 9.95 34.41 4.24
CA VAL A 270 11.00 34.68 5.22
C VAL A 270 11.22 33.44 6.08
N LEU A 271 12.45 32.97 6.11
CA LEU A 271 12.90 31.87 6.95
C LEU A 271 13.91 32.41 7.97
N LEU A 272 13.59 32.26 9.25
CA LEU A 272 14.47 32.61 10.37
C LEU A 272 15.08 31.33 10.93
N ILE A 273 16.40 31.29 11.05
CA ILE A 273 17.12 30.18 11.68
C ILE A 273 17.74 30.71 12.97
N ASP A 274 17.42 30.11 14.11
CA ASP A 274 18.14 30.34 15.35
C ASP A 274 19.43 29.51 15.34
N ASN A 275 20.55 30.21 15.20
CA ASN A 275 21.87 29.61 15.02
C ASN A 275 22.33 28.84 16.28
N ASN A 276 21.79 29.16 17.47
CA ASN A 276 22.21 28.54 18.72
C ASN A 276 21.40 27.28 19.05
N SER A 277 20.08 27.34 18.88
CA SER A 277 19.17 26.27 19.28
C SER A 277 18.78 25.33 18.12
N ARG A 278 19.33 25.53 16.91
CA ARG A 278 18.97 24.82 15.68
C ARG A 278 17.46 24.76 15.46
N LEU A 279 16.82 25.90 15.69
CA LEU A 279 15.38 26.05 15.44
C LEU A 279 15.19 26.86 14.16
N TYR A 280 14.09 26.63 13.46
CA TYR A 280 13.70 27.43 12.32
C TYR A 280 12.27 27.93 12.46
N LYS A 281 11.96 29.05 11.80
CA LYS A 281 10.62 29.63 11.68
C LYS A 281 10.42 30.11 10.26
N TYR A 282 9.23 29.88 9.71
CA TYR A 282 8.88 30.22 8.34
C TYR A 282 7.62 31.08 8.29
N GLU A 283 7.63 32.14 7.49
CA GLU A 283 6.46 32.98 7.22
C GLU A 283 6.37 33.35 5.73
N THR A 284 5.15 33.28 5.17
CA THR A 284 4.84 33.77 3.83
C THR A 284 4.16 35.14 3.91
N LEU A 285 4.68 36.12 3.18
CA LEU A 285 4.09 37.45 3.08
C LEU A 285 3.48 37.67 1.69
N ARG A 286 2.27 38.24 1.65
CA ARG A 286 1.56 38.58 0.40
C ARG A 286 1.17 40.05 0.37
N PHE A 287 1.28 40.67 -0.79
CA PHE A 287 0.91 42.06 -1.00
C PHE A 287 -0.61 42.22 -0.98
N ARG A 288 -1.14 42.96 0.00
CA ARG A 288 -2.55 43.30 0.15
C ARG A 288 -2.69 44.74 0.59
N SER A 289 -3.61 45.49 -0.04
CA SER A 289 -3.97 46.86 0.37
C SER A 289 -2.78 47.81 0.57
N GLY A 290 -1.75 47.72 -0.29
CA GLY A 290 -0.60 48.64 -0.28
C GLY A 290 0.60 48.20 0.57
N ARG A 291 0.53 47.06 1.26
CA ARG A 291 1.63 46.52 2.09
C ARG A 291 1.74 45.00 1.96
N TYR A 292 2.87 44.41 2.36
CA TYR A 292 2.98 42.96 2.51
C TYR A 292 2.52 42.57 3.92
N GLU A 293 1.62 41.60 4.00
CA GLU A 293 1.07 41.08 5.25
C GLU A 293 1.38 39.58 5.37
N PRO A 294 1.72 39.08 6.56
CA PRO A 294 1.92 37.66 6.79
C PRO A 294 0.59 36.91 6.63
N GLN A 295 0.63 35.74 5.99
CA GLN A 295 -0.54 34.87 5.91
C GLN A 295 -0.73 34.10 7.22
N SER A 296 -1.89 34.28 7.87
CA SER A 296 -2.21 33.61 9.14
C SER A 296 -2.36 32.10 8.94
N VAL A 297 -1.31 31.35 9.27
CA VAL A 297 -1.36 29.89 9.45
C VAL A 297 -0.81 29.62 10.84
N THR A 298 -1.70 29.40 11.80
CA THR A 298 -1.44 29.30 13.25
C THR A 298 -0.38 28.27 13.66
N GLU A 299 0.01 27.35 12.77
CA GLU A 299 0.99 26.29 13.06
C GLU A 299 2.45 26.68 12.76
N TRP A 300 2.72 27.68 11.91
CA TRP A 300 4.09 28.05 11.47
C TRP A 300 4.67 29.29 12.19
N GLU A 301 3.90 29.89 13.10
CA GLU A 301 4.29 31.11 13.82
C GLU A 301 5.34 30.89 14.93
N ARG A 302 5.63 29.62 15.27
CA ARG A 302 6.57 29.21 16.33
C ARG A 302 7.85 28.63 15.75
N PHE A 303 8.96 28.81 16.47
CA PHE A 303 10.22 28.14 16.19
C PHE A 303 10.09 26.61 16.36
N ARG A 304 10.61 25.85 15.39
CA ARG A 304 10.54 24.39 15.32
C ARG A 304 11.95 23.79 15.20
N PRO A 305 12.22 22.58 15.71
CA PRO A 305 13.54 21.97 15.62
C PRO A 305 13.90 21.58 14.19
N LEU A 306 15.16 21.80 13.81
CA LEU A 306 15.78 21.15 12.65
C LEU A 306 16.06 19.69 13.04
N GLY A 307 15.50 18.74 12.30
CA GLY A 307 15.68 17.30 12.58
C GLY A 307 17.14 16.85 12.47
N PRO A 308 17.55 15.79 13.20
CA PRO A 308 18.91 15.28 13.12
C PRO A 308 19.18 14.62 11.77
N LYS A 309 20.26 15.04 11.09
CA LYS A 309 20.82 14.32 9.95
C LYS A 309 22.12 13.64 10.36
N LYS A 310 22.05 12.33 10.59
CA LYS A 310 23.22 11.47 10.71
C LYS A 310 23.40 10.75 9.37
N THR A 311 24.53 10.92 8.70
CA THR A 311 24.90 10.13 7.52
C THR A 311 26.08 9.22 7.87
N SER A 312 26.04 7.95 7.45
CA SER A 312 27.08 6.99 7.81
C SER A 312 28.36 7.32 7.04
N LYS A 313 29.51 7.29 7.71
CA LYS A 313 30.80 7.64 7.10
C LYS A 313 31.28 6.59 6.09
N ILE A 314 30.81 5.35 6.24
CA ILE A 314 31.10 4.23 5.34
C ILE A 314 29.83 3.74 4.65
N GLN A 315 30.01 3.10 3.49
CA GLN A 315 28.93 2.56 2.68
C GLN A 315 29.05 1.04 2.57
N PHE A 316 27.94 0.37 2.32
CA PHE A 316 27.96 -1.06 1.99
C PHE A 316 28.70 -1.29 0.67
N SER A 317 29.35 -2.45 0.55
CA SER A 317 29.93 -2.93 -0.69
C SER A 317 28.83 -3.13 -1.76
N ASP A 318 29.16 -2.94 -3.03
CA ASP A 318 28.18 -3.08 -4.12
C ASP A 318 27.59 -4.49 -4.18
N SER A 319 28.41 -5.51 -3.91
CA SER A 319 27.94 -6.90 -3.81
C SER A 319 26.89 -7.07 -2.73
N PHE A 320 27.07 -6.45 -1.57
CA PHE A 320 26.10 -6.55 -0.48
C PHE A 320 24.86 -5.70 -0.75
N LYS A 321 24.99 -4.54 -1.39
CA LYS A 321 23.81 -3.76 -1.85
C LYS A 321 22.95 -4.54 -2.84
N CYS A 322 23.56 -5.30 -3.75
CA CYS A 322 22.83 -6.20 -4.65
C CYS A 322 22.08 -7.29 -3.87
N GLU A 323 22.71 -7.89 -2.84
CA GLU A 323 22.04 -8.85 -1.95
C GLU A 323 20.86 -8.21 -1.21
N LEU A 324 21.03 -7.02 -0.64
CA LEU A 324 19.97 -6.31 0.09
C LEU A 324 18.77 -5.91 -0.80
N ARG A 325 19.01 -5.70 -2.10
CA ARG A 325 17.98 -5.34 -3.09
C ARG A 325 17.28 -6.54 -3.70
N ASP A 326 17.70 -7.76 -3.40
CA ASP A 326 17.06 -8.97 -3.89
C ASP A 326 15.67 -9.18 -3.24
N PRO A 327 14.58 -9.26 -4.03
CA PRO A 327 13.24 -9.57 -3.51
C PRO A 327 13.11 -10.99 -2.95
N GLY A 328 14.02 -11.90 -3.33
CA GLY A 328 14.10 -13.26 -2.81
C GLY A 328 13.28 -14.31 -3.53
N ALA A 329 12.69 -13.95 -4.67
CA ALA A 329 11.98 -14.86 -5.54
C ALA A 329 12.21 -14.46 -7.00
N THR A 330 12.15 -15.44 -7.89
CA THR A 330 12.23 -15.21 -9.35
C THR A 330 10.92 -14.63 -9.85
N LEU A 331 10.67 -13.35 -9.53
CA LEU A 331 9.46 -12.65 -9.89
C LEU A 331 9.59 -12.08 -11.31
N LYS A 332 8.58 -12.31 -12.14
CA LYS A 332 8.46 -11.74 -13.48
C LYS A 332 7.30 -10.77 -13.51
N HIS A 333 7.61 -9.50 -13.74
CA HIS A 333 6.60 -8.46 -13.92
C HIS A 333 6.23 -8.31 -15.40
N PHE A 334 4.96 -8.05 -15.72
CA PHE A 334 4.48 -7.90 -17.10
C PHE A 334 5.12 -6.74 -17.87
N SER A 335 5.63 -5.73 -17.17
CA SER A 335 6.38 -4.63 -17.79
C SER A 335 7.74 -5.05 -18.35
N GLY A 336 8.21 -6.27 -18.04
CA GLY A 336 9.54 -6.75 -18.41
C GLY A 336 10.68 -6.14 -17.57
N ARG A 337 10.37 -5.24 -16.64
CA ARG A 337 11.33 -4.62 -15.73
C ARG A 337 11.79 -5.62 -14.66
N GLU A 338 13.10 -5.66 -14.42
CA GLU A 338 13.67 -6.40 -13.29
C GLU A 338 13.24 -5.74 -11.96
N LEU A 339 12.72 -6.54 -11.05
CA LEU A 339 12.18 -6.07 -9.77
C LEU A 339 13.26 -6.05 -8.70
N THR A 340 13.31 -4.94 -7.96
CA THR A 340 14.09 -4.85 -6.72
C THR A 340 13.17 -4.97 -5.51
N LEU A 341 13.75 -5.28 -4.35
CA LEU A 341 13.04 -5.33 -3.07
C LEU A 341 12.25 -4.02 -2.82
N ASP A 342 12.86 -2.86 -3.06
CA ASP A 342 12.22 -1.55 -2.85
C ASP A 342 11.01 -1.27 -3.76
N ASP A 343 10.87 -1.98 -4.89
CA ASP A 343 9.72 -1.81 -5.77
C ASP A 343 8.45 -2.46 -5.17
N ILE A 344 8.61 -3.50 -4.35
CA ILE A 344 7.49 -4.35 -3.88
C ILE A 344 7.42 -4.51 -2.35
N PHE A 345 8.42 -4.07 -1.59
CA PHE A 345 8.47 -4.27 -0.15
C PHE A 345 7.35 -3.50 0.56
N VAL A 346 6.65 -4.16 1.48
CA VAL A 346 5.64 -3.57 2.37
C VAL A 346 6.00 -3.98 3.79
N PHE A 347 6.06 -3.02 4.72
CA PHE A 347 6.36 -3.30 6.11
C PHE A 347 5.22 -4.14 6.72
N PRO A 348 5.49 -5.37 7.22
CA PRO A 348 4.45 -6.20 7.82
C PRO A 348 3.90 -5.59 9.10
N ASP A 349 2.63 -5.93 9.38
CA ASP A 349 2.02 -5.71 10.69
C ASP A 349 2.50 -6.79 11.68
N VAL A 350 2.56 -6.42 12.96
CA VAL A 350 3.05 -7.27 14.05
C VAL A 350 2.13 -7.19 15.28
N ASP A 351 2.02 -8.31 15.99
CA ASP A 351 1.46 -8.39 17.33
C ASP A 351 2.58 -8.32 18.38
N ASP A 352 2.44 -7.42 19.36
CA ASP A 352 3.38 -7.31 20.49
C ASP A 352 3.04 -8.35 21.55
N ARG A 353 3.96 -9.29 21.79
CA ARG A 353 3.86 -10.42 22.74
C ARG A 353 4.74 -10.24 23.96
N SER A 354 5.21 -9.02 24.22
CA SER A 354 6.17 -8.76 25.31
C SER A 354 5.59 -8.95 26.72
N ASP A 355 4.26 -8.97 26.89
CA ASP A 355 3.57 -8.84 28.19
C ASP A 355 2.53 -9.96 28.50
N ASP A 356 2.68 -11.15 27.90
CA ASP A 356 1.71 -12.27 28.00
C ASP A 356 1.56 -12.92 29.41
N SER A 357 2.07 -12.29 30.47
CA SER A 357 1.96 -12.75 31.87
C SER A 357 0.63 -12.40 32.56
N THR A 358 -0.27 -11.62 31.93
CA THR A 358 -1.58 -11.31 32.52
C THR A 358 -2.75 -11.85 31.68
N SER A 359 -3.42 -12.83 32.28
CA SER A 359 -4.57 -13.57 31.79
C SER A 359 -5.72 -12.71 31.26
N ALA A 360 -6.36 -13.25 30.22
CA ALA A 360 -7.78 -13.12 29.85
C ALA A 360 -8.45 -11.74 30.00
N LYS A 361 -8.80 -11.14 28.85
CA LYS A 361 -9.59 -9.91 28.62
C LYS A 361 -8.77 -8.62 28.48
N LYS A 362 -8.04 -8.48 27.38
CA LYS A 362 -7.74 -7.15 26.81
C LYS A 362 -8.33 -7.09 25.42
N ALA A 363 -9.06 -6.00 25.12
CA ALA A 363 -9.30 -5.60 23.74
C ALA A 363 -7.95 -5.68 23.01
N ARG A 364 -7.88 -6.41 21.90
CA ARG A 364 -6.63 -6.65 21.14
C ARG A 364 -5.89 -5.33 21.05
N ALA A 365 -4.64 -5.30 21.54
CA ALA A 365 -3.78 -4.15 21.37
C ALA A 365 -3.76 -3.76 19.88
N PRO A 366 -3.67 -2.46 19.54
CA PRO A 366 -3.64 -2.05 18.15
C PRO A 366 -2.48 -2.76 17.44
N ARG A 367 -2.76 -3.40 16.29
CA ARG A 367 -1.73 -4.00 15.43
C ARG A 367 -0.65 -2.94 15.18
N LEU A 368 0.59 -3.26 15.53
CA LEU A 368 1.73 -2.39 15.26
C LEU A 368 2.25 -2.69 13.87
N ASN A 369 3.02 -1.77 13.29
CA ASN A 369 3.65 -1.97 12.01
C ASN A 369 5.16 -1.92 12.16
N THR A 370 5.89 -2.82 11.51
CA THR A 370 7.36 -2.87 11.59
C THR A 370 8.06 -1.62 11.05
N ALA A 371 7.36 -0.72 10.36
CA ALA A 371 7.85 0.63 10.05
C ALA A 371 8.29 1.41 11.30
N THR A 372 7.75 1.10 12.49
CA THR A 372 8.23 1.72 13.74
C THR A 372 9.67 1.34 14.07
N LEU A 373 10.16 0.20 13.56
CA LEU A 373 11.53 -0.25 13.75
C LEU A 373 12.52 0.51 12.86
N VAL A 374 12.06 1.27 11.86
CA VAL A 374 12.95 2.01 10.95
C VAL A 374 13.76 3.09 11.66
N ASN A 375 13.30 3.58 12.81
CA ASN A 375 14.04 4.53 13.64
C ASN A 375 14.65 3.85 14.88
N PRO A 376 15.97 3.55 14.90
CA PRO A 376 16.63 2.94 16.05
C PRO A 376 16.50 3.74 17.36
N GLU A 377 16.37 5.07 17.29
CA GLU A 377 16.22 5.92 18.48
C GLU A 377 14.87 5.73 19.17
N LYS A 378 13.86 5.20 18.45
CA LYS A 378 12.53 4.86 19.00
C LYS A 378 12.48 3.43 19.53
N ILE A 379 13.56 2.66 19.39
CA ILE A 379 13.67 1.30 19.92
C ILE A 379 14.35 1.38 21.27
N ASP A 380 13.64 1.02 22.33
CA ASP A 380 14.10 1.04 23.73
C ASP A 380 14.81 -0.26 24.13
N LYS A 381 14.35 -1.40 23.61
CA LYS A 381 14.83 -2.75 23.91
C LYS A 381 15.29 -3.51 22.66
N ASP A 382 16.10 -4.55 22.84
CA ASP A 382 16.36 -5.49 21.74
C ASP A 382 15.05 -6.11 21.24
N VAL A 383 14.97 -6.45 19.96
CA VAL A 383 13.72 -6.89 19.32
C VAL A 383 13.85 -8.34 18.87
N LEU A 384 12.88 -9.16 19.25
CA LEU A 384 12.70 -10.53 18.74
C LEU A 384 11.51 -10.55 17.77
N LEU A 385 11.77 -10.86 16.51
CA LEU A 385 10.80 -10.99 15.43
C LEU A 385 10.48 -12.47 15.18
N GLN A 386 9.27 -12.89 15.55
CA GLN A 386 8.76 -14.23 15.31
C GLN A 386 7.89 -14.26 14.06
N GLY A 387 7.89 -15.35 13.30
CA GLY A 387 6.89 -15.56 12.25
C GLY A 387 7.20 -16.75 11.36
N ASP A 388 6.22 -17.12 10.54
CA ASP A 388 6.33 -18.20 9.56
C ASP A 388 7.55 -18.06 8.63
N ASP A 389 7.99 -19.18 8.06
CA ASP A 389 9.10 -19.22 7.10
C ASP A 389 8.85 -18.31 5.88
N GLU A 390 7.59 -18.13 5.49
CA GLU A 390 7.18 -17.32 4.34
C GLU A 390 6.81 -15.89 4.72
N ALA A 391 6.91 -15.51 6.00
CA ALA A 391 6.49 -14.19 6.51
C ALA A 391 7.39 -13.02 6.05
N GLY A 392 8.54 -13.30 5.42
CA GLY A 392 9.45 -12.27 4.89
C GLY A 392 10.47 -11.72 5.89
N LYS A 393 10.76 -12.45 6.97
CA LYS A 393 11.71 -12.07 8.05
C LYS A 393 13.05 -11.54 7.54
N THR A 394 13.75 -12.31 6.70
CA THR A 394 15.03 -11.92 6.11
C THR A 394 14.93 -10.64 5.27
N ARG A 395 13.84 -10.48 4.50
CA ARG A 395 13.65 -9.29 3.65
C ARG A 395 13.34 -8.04 4.46
N LEU A 396 12.67 -8.19 5.61
CA LEU A 396 12.53 -7.12 6.59
C LEU A 396 13.89 -6.69 7.15
N LEU A 397 14.78 -7.63 7.52
CA LEU A 397 16.14 -7.29 7.96
C LEU A 397 16.92 -6.56 6.86
N PHE A 398 16.77 -6.96 5.60
CA PHE A 398 17.46 -6.29 4.48
C PHE A 398 17.02 -4.84 4.34
N LYS A 399 15.69 -4.61 4.41
CA LYS A 399 15.13 -3.26 4.39
C LYS A 399 15.66 -2.45 5.58
N LEU A 400 15.59 -2.97 6.80
CA LEU A 400 16.09 -2.27 7.99
C LEU A 400 17.59 -1.94 7.89
N ALA A 401 18.42 -2.82 7.33
CA ALA A 401 19.84 -2.55 7.10
C ALA A 401 20.06 -1.31 6.20
N MET A 402 19.31 -1.22 5.09
CA MET A 402 19.40 -0.07 4.18
C MET A 402 18.93 1.22 4.85
N GLU A 403 17.82 1.15 5.59
CA GLU A 403 17.24 2.31 6.29
C GLU A 403 18.14 2.81 7.42
N TYR A 404 18.75 1.90 8.20
CA TYR A 404 19.68 2.24 9.27
C TYR A 404 20.95 2.89 8.75
N GLN A 405 21.54 2.36 7.67
CA GLN A 405 22.69 2.98 7.04
C GLN A 405 22.37 4.39 6.52
N ALA A 406 21.20 4.58 5.89
CA ALA A 406 20.77 5.88 5.39
C ALA A 406 20.60 6.92 6.51
N ARG A 407 20.30 6.45 7.73
CA ARG A 407 20.17 7.25 8.97
C ARG A 407 21.48 7.35 9.78
N GLY A 408 22.60 6.91 9.23
CA GLY A 408 23.92 7.08 9.85
C GLY A 408 24.36 6.02 10.85
N TYR A 409 23.61 4.93 10.95
CA TYR A 409 24.01 3.77 11.77
C TYR A 409 24.94 2.84 11.00
N TYR A 410 25.53 1.90 11.73
CA TYR A 410 26.42 0.84 11.25
C TYR A 410 25.76 -0.52 11.49
N PRO A 411 24.70 -0.85 10.72
CA PRO A 411 24.04 -2.15 10.80
C PRO A 411 24.95 -3.27 10.28
N ILE A 412 24.97 -4.42 10.93
CA ILE A 412 25.62 -5.64 10.43
C ILE A 412 24.62 -6.79 10.40
N LEU A 413 24.53 -7.47 9.26
CA LEU A 413 23.68 -8.66 9.13
C LEU A 413 24.48 -9.92 9.47
N LEU A 414 24.08 -10.68 10.48
CA LEU A 414 24.72 -11.91 10.90
C LEU A 414 23.78 -13.09 10.66
N ARG A 415 24.24 -14.08 9.88
CA ARG A 415 23.53 -15.33 9.64
C ARG A 415 23.82 -16.31 10.78
N CYS A 416 22.83 -16.65 11.59
CA CYS A 416 23.06 -17.36 12.85
C CYS A 416 23.38 -18.86 12.69
N ASP A 417 23.05 -19.45 11.55
CA ASP A 417 23.48 -20.80 11.14
C ASP A 417 25.01 -20.88 10.96
N ARG A 418 25.68 -19.75 10.68
CA ARG A 418 27.14 -19.65 10.50
C ARG A 418 27.91 -19.35 11.78
N LEU A 419 27.24 -18.89 12.85
CA LEU A 419 27.87 -18.58 14.13
C LEU A 419 28.07 -19.87 14.93
N LYS A 420 29.32 -20.28 15.10
CA LYS A 420 29.68 -21.59 15.69
C LYS A 420 30.16 -21.52 17.14
N SER A 421 30.40 -20.32 17.66
CA SER A 421 31.00 -20.13 18.98
C SER A 421 30.51 -18.86 19.65
N ALA A 422 30.24 -18.95 20.96
CA ALA A 422 29.99 -17.78 21.82
C ALA A 422 31.29 -17.20 22.43
N ASN A 423 32.46 -17.75 22.07
CA ASN A 423 33.74 -17.25 22.56
C ASN A 423 34.03 -15.85 21.99
N SER A 424 34.38 -14.90 22.87
CA SER A 424 34.61 -13.49 22.50
C SER A 424 35.65 -13.29 21.39
N GLU A 425 36.75 -14.04 21.39
CA GLU A 425 37.82 -13.89 20.40
C GLU A 425 37.39 -14.43 19.03
N THR A 426 36.74 -15.59 19.02
CA THR A 426 36.16 -16.17 17.80
C THR A 426 35.09 -15.25 17.22
N LEU A 427 34.17 -14.74 18.05
CA LEU A 427 33.08 -13.88 17.60
C LEU A 427 33.60 -12.55 17.04
N ARG A 428 34.61 -11.94 17.66
CA ARG A 428 35.26 -10.73 17.11
C ARG A 428 35.85 -10.98 15.73
N THR A 429 36.44 -12.15 15.52
CA THR A 429 37.01 -12.55 14.23
C THR A 429 35.91 -12.75 13.19
N GLU A 430 34.83 -13.43 13.55
CA GLU A 430 33.65 -13.63 12.69
C GLU A 430 32.99 -12.28 12.32
N ILE A 431 32.73 -11.40 13.29
CA ILE A 431 32.22 -10.04 13.07
C ILE A 431 33.16 -9.29 12.11
N GLY A 432 34.48 -9.33 12.34
CA GLY A 432 35.45 -8.67 11.48
C GLY A 432 35.41 -9.16 10.03
N SER A 433 35.22 -10.47 9.82
CA SER A 433 35.08 -11.06 8.48
C SER A 433 33.77 -10.65 7.81
N VAL A 434 32.66 -10.58 8.55
CA VAL A 434 31.38 -10.13 8.01
C VAL A 434 31.41 -8.64 7.67
N VAL A 435 32.04 -7.80 8.49
CA VAL A 435 32.26 -6.37 8.20
C VAL A 435 33.03 -6.20 6.90
N ALA A 436 34.13 -6.95 6.73
CA ALA A 436 34.92 -6.93 5.51
C ALA A 436 34.09 -7.30 4.26
N GLN A 437 33.19 -8.27 4.38
CA GLN A 437 32.28 -8.67 3.31
C GLN A 437 31.23 -7.57 2.99
N GLN A 438 30.59 -7.02 4.03
CA GLN A 438 29.44 -6.12 3.88
C GLN A 438 29.82 -4.67 3.59
N TYR A 439 30.95 -4.20 4.11
CA TYR A 439 31.43 -2.82 3.97
C TYR A 439 32.71 -2.70 3.13
N GLY A 440 33.37 -3.83 2.84
CA GLY A 440 34.67 -3.86 2.16
C GLY A 440 35.84 -3.79 3.14
N GLU A 441 36.95 -4.46 2.79
CA GLU A 441 38.14 -4.59 3.66
C GLU A 441 38.69 -3.22 4.12
N LYS A 442 38.64 -2.22 3.23
CA LYS A 442 39.12 -0.85 3.50
C LYS A 442 38.38 -0.15 4.64
N ASN A 443 37.10 -0.49 4.84
CA ASN A 443 36.21 0.15 5.81
C ASN A 443 36.16 -0.60 7.14
N ARG A 444 36.89 -1.72 7.28
CA ARG A 444 36.88 -2.56 8.49
C ARG A 444 37.35 -1.82 9.74
N LEU A 445 38.45 -1.07 9.64
CA LEU A 445 38.98 -0.28 10.77
C LEU A 445 38.02 0.84 11.17
N GLU A 446 37.45 1.53 10.20
CA GLU A 446 36.50 2.61 10.43
C GLU A 446 35.22 2.10 11.12
N TYR A 447 34.69 0.96 10.67
CA TYR A 447 33.58 0.29 11.35
C TYR A 447 33.92 -0.07 12.80
N LEU A 448 35.11 -0.65 13.05
CA LEU A 448 35.51 -1.01 14.41
C LEU A 448 35.60 0.21 15.33
N GLN A 449 36.02 1.37 14.81
CA GLN A 449 36.12 2.63 15.54
C GLN A 449 34.78 3.39 15.66
N ALA A 450 33.73 2.95 14.95
CA ALA A 450 32.43 3.61 15.03
C ALA A 450 31.85 3.60 16.46
N PRO A 451 31.12 4.65 16.87
CA PRO A 451 30.49 4.74 18.18
C PRO A 451 29.60 3.53 18.48
N PHE A 452 29.67 3.02 19.72
CA PHE A 452 28.86 1.87 20.15
C PHE A 452 27.37 2.10 19.91
N THR A 453 26.86 3.29 20.24
CA THR A 453 25.45 3.70 20.08
C THR A 453 24.95 3.68 18.63
N GLU A 454 25.86 3.64 17.66
CA GLU A 454 25.53 3.62 16.23
C GLU A 454 25.63 2.21 15.63
N LYS A 455 26.13 1.22 16.38
CA LYS A 455 26.29 -0.17 15.91
C LYS A 455 25.06 -1.01 16.24
N ILE A 456 24.46 -1.60 15.21
CA ILE A 456 23.24 -2.41 15.32
C ILE A 456 23.50 -3.77 14.68
N ALA A 457 23.13 -4.87 15.35
CA ALA A 457 23.20 -6.21 14.76
C ALA A 457 21.82 -6.70 14.36
N LEU A 458 21.74 -7.23 13.14
CA LEU A 458 20.57 -7.87 12.56
C LEU A 458 20.87 -9.38 12.48
N LEU A 459 20.28 -10.16 13.37
CA LEU A 459 20.51 -11.60 13.50
C LEU A 459 19.42 -12.37 12.75
N ASP A 460 19.79 -13.04 11.66
CA ASP A 460 18.87 -13.76 10.78
C ASP A 460 18.83 -15.27 11.10
N ASP A 461 17.62 -15.84 11.12
CA ASP A 461 17.33 -17.25 11.45
C ASP A 461 18.03 -17.77 12.73
N PHE A 462 17.84 -17.11 13.86
CA PHE A 462 18.53 -17.47 15.12
C PHE A 462 18.20 -18.88 15.63
N ASP A 463 16.98 -19.35 15.38
CA ASP A 463 16.51 -20.70 15.69
C ASP A 463 17.27 -21.79 14.93
N ARG A 464 17.86 -21.47 13.77
CA ARG A 464 18.70 -22.37 12.96
C ARG A 464 20.15 -22.47 13.44
N SER A 465 20.52 -21.78 14.51
CA SER A 465 21.86 -21.90 15.09
C SER A 465 22.16 -23.33 15.52
N THR A 466 23.38 -23.82 15.23
CA THR A 466 23.84 -25.14 15.68
C THR A 466 24.21 -25.21 17.17
N LEU A 467 24.20 -24.06 17.85
CA LEU A 467 24.47 -23.96 19.28
C LEU A 467 23.29 -24.48 20.11
N ASN A 468 23.59 -25.07 21.28
CA ASN A 468 22.58 -25.42 22.28
C ASN A 468 22.07 -24.17 23.04
N ALA A 469 21.01 -24.33 23.84
CA ALA A 469 20.36 -23.24 24.58
C ALA A 469 21.35 -22.37 25.38
N ASP A 470 22.16 -22.97 26.26
CA ASP A 470 23.14 -22.24 27.08
C ASP A 470 24.14 -21.42 26.25
N ARG A 471 24.63 -21.99 25.13
CA ARG A 471 25.57 -21.29 24.24
C ARG A 471 24.88 -20.21 23.41
N ARG A 472 23.60 -20.39 23.05
CA ARG A 472 22.79 -19.34 22.40
C ARG A 472 22.62 -18.15 23.35
N ALA A 473 22.41 -18.40 24.64
CA ALA A 473 22.36 -17.36 25.68
C ALA A 473 23.68 -16.60 25.85
N ALA A 474 24.79 -17.35 25.91
CA ALA A 474 26.12 -16.77 25.95
C ALA A 474 26.42 -15.91 24.70
N LEU A 475 25.97 -16.35 23.52
CA LEU A 475 26.15 -15.62 22.26
C LEU A 475 25.42 -14.27 22.29
N ILE A 476 24.15 -14.23 22.70
CA ILE A 476 23.40 -12.97 22.82
C ILE A 476 24.05 -12.02 23.82
N SER A 477 24.47 -12.55 24.98
CA SER A 477 25.15 -11.77 26.01
C SER A 477 26.46 -11.16 25.51
N GLU A 478 27.23 -11.90 24.71
CA GLU A 478 28.45 -11.39 24.09
C GLU A 478 28.14 -10.35 23.00
N LEU A 479 27.14 -10.59 22.13
CA LEU A 479 26.75 -9.64 21.08
C LEU A 479 26.33 -8.27 21.65
N ARG A 480 25.62 -8.25 22.79
CA ARG A 480 25.26 -6.99 23.50
C ARG A 480 26.45 -6.15 23.94
N ARG A 481 27.64 -6.73 24.04
CA ARG A 481 28.88 -6.00 24.34
C ARG A 481 29.46 -5.30 23.11
N HIS A 482 29.10 -5.73 21.91
CA HIS A 482 29.60 -5.19 20.63
C HIS A 482 28.60 -4.25 19.94
N PHE A 483 27.31 -4.42 20.21
CA PHE A 483 26.22 -3.72 19.54
C PHE A 483 25.29 -3.05 20.55
N HIS A 484 24.88 -1.81 20.25
CA HIS A 484 23.91 -1.10 21.08
C HIS A 484 22.51 -1.69 20.99
N ARG A 485 22.17 -2.30 19.86
CA ARG A 485 20.84 -2.88 19.62
C ARG A 485 20.95 -4.18 18.83
N LEU A 486 20.15 -5.17 19.23
CA LEU A 486 19.95 -6.42 18.50
C LEU A 486 18.53 -6.49 17.94
N ILE A 487 18.40 -6.91 16.68
CA ILE A 487 17.13 -7.30 16.06
C ILE A 487 17.30 -8.73 15.58
N ILE A 488 16.47 -9.64 16.09
CA ILE A 488 16.66 -11.08 15.97
C ILE A 488 15.43 -11.68 15.31
N THR A 489 15.59 -12.52 14.29
CA THR A 489 14.47 -13.24 13.68
C THR A 489 14.49 -14.72 14.02
N VAL A 490 13.30 -15.30 14.25
CA VAL A 490 13.11 -16.72 14.58
C VAL A 490 11.83 -17.28 13.92
N GLY A 491 11.73 -18.60 13.83
CA GLY A 491 10.49 -19.29 13.43
C GLY A 491 9.30 -19.02 14.36
N GLU A 492 8.07 -19.24 13.86
CA GLU A 492 6.82 -18.95 14.61
C GLU A 492 6.66 -19.77 15.88
N ASN A 493 7.03 -21.05 15.84
CA ASN A 493 6.92 -21.99 16.96
C ASN A 493 8.09 -21.90 17.93
N PHE A 494 8.99 -20.94 17.73
CA PHE A 494 10.17 -20.80 18.57
C PHE A 494 9.77 -20.25 19.94
N GLU A 495 9.79 -21.12 20.95
CA GLU A 495 9.48 -20.71 22.32
C GLU A 495 10.69 -20.02 22.96
N VAL A 496 10.49 -18.82 23.51
CA VAL A 496 11.55 -18.09 24.23
C VAL A 496 12.12 -18.92 25.40
N LYS A 497 11.31 -19.83 25.97
CA LYS A 497 11.71 -20.76 27.02
C LYS A 497 12.69 -21.84 26.53
N GLU A 498 12.69 -22.21 25.26
CA GLU A 498 13.61 -23.20 24.68
C GLU A 498 15.06 -22.68 24.55
N ILE A 499 15.26 -21.36 24.65
CA ILE A 499 16.59 -20.75 24.55
C ILE A 499 17.30 -20.68 25.91
N PHE A 500 16.58 -20.66 27.04
CA PHE A 500 17.15 -20.21 28.31
C PHE A 500 16.76 -21.10 29.51
N GLY A 501 17.77 -21.64 30.21
CA GLY A 501 17.61 -22.31 31.50
C GLY A 501 17.23 -21.34 32.63
N GLY A 502 16.72 -21.88 33.74
CA GLY A 502 15.99 -21.14 34.78
C GLY A 502 16.65 -19.89 35.39
N ASP A 503 17.97 -19.87 35.56
CA ASP A 503 18.68 -18.76 36.23
C ASP A 503 19.13 -17.63 35.27
N ASP A 504 19.21 -17.88 33.94
CA ASP A 504 19.62 -16.88 32.92
C ASP A 504 18.45 -16.07 32.34
N LEU A 505 17.20 -16.41 32.72
CA LEU A 505 15.95 -15.73 32.30
C LEU A 505 15.94 -14.23 32.62
N ILE A 506 16.66 -13.81 33.66
CA ILE A 506 16.64 -12.43 34.18
C ILE A 506 17.34 -11.44 33.24
N SER A 507 18.30 -11.89 32.43
CA SER A 507 19.02 -11.00 31.49
C SER A 507 18.28 -10.77 30.15
N LEU A 508 17.22 -11.54 29.88
CA LEU A 508 16.56 -11.62 28.57
C LEU A 508 15.03 -11.46 28.61
N ALA A 509 14.45 -11.30 29.80
CA ALA A 509 13.10 -10.75 30.00
C ALA A 509 12.94 -9.31 29.45
N ASP A 510 14.02 -8.68 28.98
CA ASP A 510 14.06 -7.30 28.50
C ASP A 510 14.16 -7.18 26.96
N MET A 511 13.64 -8.15 26.21
CA MET A 511 13.45 -8.04 24.75
C MET A 511 11.99 -7.75 24.42
N ARG A 512 11.76 -6.92 23.42
CA ARG A 512 10.44 -6.71 22.84
C ARG A 512 10.14 -7.83 21.85
N SER A 513 9.15 -8.66 22.15
CA SER A 513 8.74 -9.79 21.30
C SER A 513 7.63 -9.36 20.35
N LEU A 514 7.86 -9.45 19.05
CA LEU A 514 6.94 -9.04 17.99
C LEU A 514 6.69 -10.22 17.05
N LYS A 515 5.44 -10.67 16.93
CA LYS A 515 5.05 -11.67 15.94
C LYS A 515 4.60 -11.01 14.65
N ILE A 516 5.28 -11.30 13.54
CA ILE A 516 4.88 -10.92 12.18
C ILE A 516 3.57 -11.61 11.83
N LEU A 517 2.60 -10.83 11.38
CA LEU A 517 1.31 -11.31 10.93
C LEU A 517 1.27 -11.46 9.40
N PRO A 518 0.48 -12.42 8.88
CA PRO A 518 0.09 -12.42 7.47
C PRO A 518 -0.55 -11.08 7.08
N PHE A 519 -0.45 -10.70 5.80
CA PHE A 519 -0.92 -9.38 5.38
C PHE A 519 -2.45 -9.24 5.53
N GLY A 520 -2.85 -8.25 6.34
CA GLY A 520 -4.23 -7.76 6.43
C GLY A 520 -4.72 -7.12 5.12
N HIS A 521 -5.94 -6.59 5.13
CA HIS A 521 -6.50 -5.87 3.98
C HIS A 521 -5.62 -4.68 3.56
N ALA A 522 -5.13 -3.89 4.53
CA ALA A 522 -4.36 -2.69 4.26
C ALA A 522 -3.01 -3.01 3.57
N ARG A 523 -2.27 -4.00 4.09
CA ARG A 523 -0.95 -4.38 3.55
C ARG A 523 -1.05 -5.09 2.21
N ARG A 524 -2.10 -5.89 1.99
CA ARG A 524 -2.39 -6.46 0.67
C ARG A 524 -2.70 -5.37 -0.34
N LEU A 525 -3.56 -4.40 -0.01
CA LEU A 525 -3.87 -3.28 -0.89
C LEU A 525 -2.61 -2.45 -1.23
N GLU A 526 -1.73 -2.20 -0.24
CA GLU A 526 -0.45 -1.53 -0.49
C GLU A 526 0.42 -2.31 -1.48
N LEU A 527 0.57 -3.63 -1.29
CA LEU A 527 1.36 -4.50 -2.15
C LEU A 527 0.79 -4.56 -3.58
N ILE A 528 -0.53 -4.73 -3.73
CA ILE A 528 -1.22 -4.73 -5.02
C ILE A 528 -1.00 -3.41 -5.75
N ARG A 529 -1.10 -2.28 -5.05
CA ARG A 529 -0.85 -0.95 -5.63
C ARG A 529 0.60 -0.80 -6.07
N LYS A 530 1.57 -1.22 -5.26
CA LYS A 530 2.99 -1.19 -5.63
C LYS A 530 3.25 -2.03 -6.88
N TRP A 531 2.76 -3.25 -6.91
CA TRP A 531 2.86 -4.14 -8.07
C TRP A 531 2.27 -3.51 -9.32
N ASN A 532 0.99 -3.13 -9.30
CA ASN A 532 0.33 -2.59 -10.48
C ASN A 532 0.99 -1.29 -10.96
N ARG A 533 1.44 -0.40 -10.06
CA ARG A 533 2.09 0.86 -10.46
C ARG A 533 3.35 0.68 -11.31
N ILE A 534 4.05 -0.45 -11.22
CA ILE A 534 5.29 -0.68 -11.98
C ILE A 534 5.02 -0.72 -13.49
N GLY A 535 3.82 -1.13 -13.92
CA GLY A 535 3.44 -1.21 -15.33
C GLY A 535 2.47 -0.13 -15.81
N PHE A 536 2.09 0.81 -14.94
CA PHE A 536 1.19 1.92 -15.28
C PHE A 536 2.00 3.20 -15.43
N ASN A 537 1.67 4.02 -16.43
CA ASN A 537 2.29 5.31 -16.67
C ASN A 537 1.23 6.42 -16.59
N GLU A 538 1.64 7.68 -16.75
CA GLU A 538 0.73 8.84 -16.67
C GLU A 538 -0.34 8.89 -17.77
N SER A 539 -0.22 8.07 -18.83
CA SER A 539 -1.26 7.93 -19.86
C SER A 539 -2.40 7.00 -19.44
N THR A 540 -2.19 6.19 -18.39
CA THR A 540 -3.21 5.28 -17.87
C THR A 540 -4.14 6.02 -16.92
N SER A 541 -5.45 5.94 -17.15
CA SER A 541 -6.43 6.59 -16.28
C SER A 541 -6.41 5.98 -14.87
N GLU A 542 -6.65 6.80 -13.84
CA GLU A 542 -6.76 6.33 -12.45
C GLU A 542 -7.80 5.20 -12.31
N ASN A 543 -8.90 5.26 -13.06
CA ASN A 543 -9.92 4.22 -13.06
C ASN A 543 -9.46 2.87 -13.62
N GLN A 544 -8.58 2.87 -14.64
CA GLN A 544 -7.94 1.64 -15.12
C GLN A 544 -7.03 1.05 -14.04
N PHE A 545 -6.27 1.89 -13.34
CA PHE A 545 -5.43 1.45 -12.22
C PHE A 545 -6.27 0.86 -11.07
N LEU A 546 -7.32 1.56 -10.65
CA LEU A 546 -8.22 1.10 -9.59
C LEU A 546 -8.92 -0.20 -9.97
N SER A 547 -9.30 -0.39 -11.24
CA SER A 547 -9.89 -1.65 -11.71
C SER A 547 -8.91 -2.81 -11.69
N ALA A 548 -7.66 -2.60 -12.10
CA ALA A 548 -6.62 -3.62 -11.98
C ALA A 548 -6.33 -3.98 -10.51
N CYS A 549 -6.39 -3.02 -9.59
CA CYS A 549 -6.32 -3.29 -8.15
C CYS A 549 -7.51 -4.11 -7.65
N ASP A 550 -8.74 -3.79 -8.07
CA ASP A 550 -9.94 -4.52 -7.65
C ASP A 550 -9.96 -5.95 -8.21
N GLU A 551 -9.45 -6.18 -9.42
CA GLU A 551 -9.31 -7.52 -10.01
C GLU A 551 -8.30 -8.37 -9.22
N ALA A 552 -7.14 -7.79 -8.91
CA ALA A 552 -6.13 -8.43 -8.07
C ALA A 552 -6.66 -8.75 -6.66
N GLU A 553 -7.33 -7.78 -6.01
CA GLU A 553 -7.91 -7.97 -4.68
C GLU A 553 -8.98 -9.06 -4.68
N LYS A 554 -9.87 -9.10 -5.67
CA LYS A 554 -10.85 -10.19 -5.82
C LYS A 554 -10.21 -11.55 -6.02
N LEU A 555 -9.15 -11.63 -6.83
CA LEU A 555 -8.44 -12.88 -7.00
C LEU A 555 -7.88 -13.37 -5.65
N ILE A 556 -7.24 -12.48 -4.90
CA ILE A 556 -6.68 -12.80 -3.58
C ILE A 556 -7.79 -13.14 -2.58
N GLU A 557 -8.86 -12.36 -2.51
CA GLU A 557 -10.00 -12.60 -1.61
C GLU A 557 -10.72 -13.90 -1.95
N SER A 558 -10.93 -14.21 -3.24
CA SER A 558 -11.50 -15.49 -3.64
C SER A 558 -10.63 -16.64 -3.11
N THR A 559 -9.30 -16.51 -3.16
CA THR A 559 -8.34 -17.49 -2.64
C THR A 559 -8.34 -17.58 -1.10
N LYS A 560 -8.49 -16.45 -0.39
CA LYS A 560 -8.54 -16.37 1.09
C LYS A 560 -9.86 -16.85 1.67
N LEU A 561 -11.00 -16.56 1.03
CA LEU A 561 -12.36 -17.00 1.40
C LEU A 561 -12.52 -18.53 1.49
N ARG A 562 -11.49 -19.25 1.05
CA ARG A 562 -11.43 -20.70 0.97
C ARG A 562 -10.45 -21.28 2.03
N TYR A 563 -9.72 -20.44 2.77
CA TYR A 563 -8.77 -20.83 3.84
C TYR A 563 -7.68 -21.80 3.37
N VAL A 564 -7.32 -21.67 2.10
CA VAL A 564 -6.46 -22.63 1.43
C VAL A 564 -5.02 -22.10 1.38
N ALA A 565 -4.83 -20.78 1.20
CA ALA A 565 -3.53 -20.13 1.14
C ALA A 565 -3.38 -19.05 2.23
N THR A 566 -2.18 -18.93 2.80
CA THR A 566 -1.81 -17.81 3.67
C THR A 566 -1.68 -16.50 2.86
N THR A 567 -1.83 -15.36 3.54
CA THR A 567 -1.63 -14.02 2.95
C THR A 567 -0.21 -13.49 3.15
N ASN A 568 0.74 -14.40 3.37
CA ASN A 568 2.16 -14.05 3.39
C ASN A 568 2.59 -13.44 2.03
N PRO A 569 3.56 -12.51 2.01
CA PRO A 569 3.85 -11.67 0.83
C PRO A 569 4.15 -12.44 -0.45
N ILE A 570 4.88 -13.56 -0.35
CA ILE A 570 5.29 -14.37 -1.49
C ILE A 570 4.10 -14.99 -2.24
N PHE A 571 3.03 -15.36 -1.55
CA PHE A 571 1.82 -15.92 -2.18
C PHE A 571 1.04 -14.84 -2.92
N VAL A 572 0.90 -13.67 -2.30
CA VAL A 572 0.24 -12.52 -2.93
C VAL A 572 0.99 -12.13 -4.20
N LEU A 573 2.32 -12.03 -4.15
CA LEU A 573 3.15 -11.74 -5.32
C LEU A 573 3.06 -12.82 -6.40
N SER A 574 2.99 -14.09 -6.02
CA SER A 574 2.84 -15.20 -6.96
C SER A 574 1.49 -15.16 -7.70
N LEU A 575 0.40 -14.81 -7.00
CA LEU A 575 -0.91 -14.58 -7.61
C LEU A 575 -0.89 -13.41 -8.60
N LEU A 576 -0.30 -12.29 -8.20
CA LEU A 576 -0.17 -11.10 -9.04
C LEU A 576 0.64 -11.40 -10.30
N GLN A 577 1.76 -12.12 -10.19
CA GLN A 577 2.54 -12.57 -11.34
C GLN A 577 1.73 -13.44 -12.30
N ALA A 578 0.99 -14.44 -11.78
CA ALA A 578 0.22 -15.36 -12.59
C ALA A 578 -0.80 -14.63 -13.47
N THR A 579 -1.44 -13.57 -12.98
CA THR A 579 -2.42 -12.79 -13.77
C THR A 579 -1.80 -12.00 -14.92
N SER A 580 -0.51 -11.70 -14.86
CA SER A 580 0.11 -10.66 -15.69
C SER A 580 0.99 -11.20 -16.83
N SER A 581 1.31 -12.49 -16.83
CA SER A 581 2.36 -13.08 -17.68
C SER A 581 1.97 -13.38 -19.14
N GLY A 582 0.88 -12.84 -19.70
CA GLY A 582 0.56 -13.00 -21.13
C GLY A 582 0.22 -14.41 -21.62
N VAL A 583 0.32 -15.45 -20.78
CA VAL A 583 -0.21 -16.81 -21.00
C VAL A 583 -1.77 -16.82 -21.03
N SER A 584 -2.36 -15.63 -20.97
CA SER A 584 -3.79 -15.29 -21.09
C SER A 584 -4.60 -16.12 -22.09
N SER A 585 -4.10 -16.46 -23.30
CA SER A 585 -4.95 -17.17 -24.27
C SER A 585 -5.32 -18.61 -23.86
N GLU A 586 -4.52 -19.28 -23.03
CA GLU A 586 -4.87 -20.58 -22.41
C GLU A 586 -5.35 -20.42 -20.95
N MET A 587 -5.00 -19.32 -20.28
CA MET A 587 -5.31 -19.05 -18.86
C MET A 587 -6.73 -18.56 -18.58
N HIS A 588 -7.47 -18.08 -19.58
CA HIS A 588 -8.82 -17.54 -19.38
C HIS A 588 -9.82 -18.58 -18.82
N ASN A 589 -9.52 -19.88 -18.88
CA ASN A 589 -10.47 -20.94 -18.54
C ASN A 589 -10.29 -21.59 -17.13
N SER A 590 -9.18 -21.35 -16.40
CA SER A 590 -8.97 -21.93 -15.04
C SER A 590 -7.77 -21.34 -14.23
N SER A 591 -7.64 -20.02 -14.15
CA SER A 591 -6.53 -19.31 -13.48
C SER A 591 -6.24 -19.74 -12.03
N PHE A 592 -7.25 -20.25 -11.31
CA PHE A 592 -7.16 -20.63 -9.90
C PHE A 592 -6.49 -21.98 -9.63
N ALA A 593 -6.91 -23.05 -10.31
CA ALA A 593 -6.25 -24.37 -10.18
C ALA A 593 -4.79 -24.31 -10.67
N HIS A 594 -4.53 -23.49 -11.70
CA HIS A 594 -3.19 -23.26 -12.20
C HIS A 594 -2.27 -22.55 -11.20
N TYR A 595 -2.78 -21.67 -10.33
CA TYR A 595 -1.99 -21.06 -9.25
C TYR A 595 -1.48 -22.11 -8.25
N TYR A 596 -2.36 -22.96 -7.73
CA TYR A 596 -1.94 -24.01 -6.81
C TYR A 596 -1.06 -25.05 -7.49
N TYR A 597 -1.35 -25.37 -8.75
CA TYR A 597 -0.47 -26.20 -9.56
C TYR A 597 0.93 -25.58 -9.65
N PHE A 598 1.03 -24.27 -9.92
CA PHE A 598 2.31 -23.56 -9.97
C PHE A 598 3.06 -23.62 -8.63
N LEU A 599 2.39 -23.41 -7.49
CA LEU A 599 3.01 -23.57 -6.17
C LEU A 599 3.49 -25.00 -5.91
N ILE A 600 2.66 -26.00 -6.23
CA ILE A 600 2.96 -27.43 -6.03
C ILE A 600 4.14 -27.84 -6.91
N VAL A 601 4.13 -27.47 -8.19
CA VAL A 601 5.22 -27.79 -9.13
C VAL A 601 6.49 -27.05 -8.75
N GLY A 602 6.41 -25.76 -8.39
CA GLY A 602 7.57 -25.00 -7.94
C GLY A 602 8.22 -25.59 -6.68
N ALA A 603 7.43 -26.11 -5.75
CA ALA A 603 7.92 -26.83 -4.56
C ALA A 603 8.65 -28.13 -4.94
N LEU A 604 8.11 -28.90 -5.89
CA LEU A 604 8.74 -30.13 -6.40
C LEU A 604 10.02 -29.84 -7.21
N GLU A 605 10.04 -28.78 -8.01
CA GLU A 605 11.23 -28.36 -8.75
C GLU A 605 12.37 -27.94 -7.80
N LYS A 606 12.06 -27.22 -6.71
CA LYS A 606 13.03 -26.84 -5.67
C LYS A 606 13.61 -28.07 -4.96
N ALA A 607 12.82 -29.14 -4.82
CA ALA A 607 13.27 -30.44 -4.32
C ALA A 607 14.04 -31.26 -5.36
N LYS A 608 14.35 -30.69 -6.55
CA LYS A 608 15.08 -31.32 -7.66
C LYS A 608 14.37 -32.54 -8.26
N THR A 609 13.04 -32.60 -8.19
CA THR A 609 12.26 -33.65 -8.86
C THR A 609 12.39 -33.51 -10.39
N SER A 610 12.62 -34.62 -11.09
CA SER A 610 12.73 -34.62 -12.55
C SER A 610 11.37 -34.36 -13.21
N LYS A 611 11.35 -33.80 -14.44
CA LYS A 611 10.10 -33.59 -15.20
C LYS A 611 9.33 -34.90 -15.47
N GLN A 612 10.03 -36.03 -15.59
CA GLN A 612 9.40 -37.34 -15.79
C GLN A 612 8.76 -37.88 -14.50
N ASP A 613 9.39 -37.65 -13.35
CA ASP A 613 8.85 -38.05 -12.04
C ASP A 613 7.68 -37.16 -11.60
N LEU A 614 7.60 -35.90 -12.06
CA LEU A 614 6.58 -34.93 -11.66
C LEU A 614 5.14 -35.47 -11.82
N ASN A 615 4.82 -36.04 -12.99
CA ASN A 615 3.49 -36.57 -13.24
C ASN A 615 3.16 -37.78 -12.35
N VAL A 616 4.14 -38.63 -12.06
CA VAL A 616 3.98 -39.79 -11.17
C VAL A 616 3.66 -39.33 -9.75
N VAL A 617 4.42 -38.35 -9.23
CA VAL A 617 4.22 -37.78 -7.90
C VAL A 617 2.84 -37.11 -7.79
N LEU A 618 2.45 -36.30 -8.78
CA LEU A 618 1.15 -35.63 -8.79
C LEU A 618 -0.03 -36.63 -8.80
N SER A 619 0.09 -37.73 -9.55
CA SER A 619 -0.92 -38.80 -9.55
C SER A 619 -0.99 -39.50 -8.21
N ALA A 620 0.15 -39.86 -7.61
CA ALA A 620 0.20 -40.46 -6.28
C ALA A 620 -0.45 -39.55 -5.22
N CYS A 621 -0.15 -38.25 -5.22
CA CYS A 621 -0.81 -37.28 -4.32
C CYS A 621 -2.33 -37.20 -4.54
N THR A 622 -2.78 -37.29 -5.79
CA THR A 622 -4.23 -37.30 -6.13
C THR A 622 -4.93 -38.47 -5.46
N HIS A 623 -4.39 -39.69 -5.57
CA HIS A 623 -4.95 -40.88 -4.93
C HIS A 623 -4.78 -40.88 -3.41
N LEU A 624 -3.64 -40.39 -2.90
CA LEU A 624 -3.37 -40.27 -1.47
C LEU A 624 -4.41 -39.37 -0.78
N SER A 625 -4.80 -38.26 -1.41
CA SER A 625 -5.80 -37.35 -0.84
C SER A 625 -7.15 -38.04 -0.55
N TRP A 626 -7.59 -38.92 -1.46
CA TRP A 626 -8.79 -39.73 -1.29
C TRP A 626 -8.62 -40.81 -0.22
N TYR A 627 -7.45 -41.46 -0.19
CA TYR A 627 -7.14 -42.44 0.85
C TYR A 627 -7.16 -41.82 2.25
N ILE A 628 -6.55 -40.64 2.42
CA ILE A 628 -6.58 -39.86 3.67
C ILE A 628 -8.04 -39.51 4.02
N ARG A 629 -8.86 -39.11 3.05
CA ARG A 629 -10.28 -38.79 3.31
C ARG A 629 -11.07 -40.00 3.84
N LYS A 630 -10.75 -41.21 3.39
CA LYS A 630 -11.43 -42.43 3.81
C LYS A 630 -10.94 -42.97 5.15
N ASN A 631 -9.62 -42.96 5.35
CA ASN A 631 -8.97 -43.74 6.41
C ASN A 631 -8.27 -42.88 7.47
N GLY A 632 -8.12 -41.58 7.22
CA GLY A 632 -7.40 -40.66 8.09
C GLY A 632 -8.26 -40.07 9.20
N HIS A 633 -7.59 -39.67 10.28
CA HIS A 633 -8.15 -38.87 11.37
C HIS A 633 -7.57 -37.46 11.28
N GLU A 634 -8.40 -36.41 11.33
CA GLU A 634 -7.94 -35.02 11.18
C GLU A 634 -7.02 -34.78 9.97
N GLN A 635 -7.35 -35.43 8.84
CA GLN A 635 -6.57 -35.36 7.58
C GLN A 635 -5.14 -35.92 7.66
N ARG A 636 -4.87 -36.78 8.65
CA ARG A 636 -3.60 -37.49 8.81
C ARG A 636 -3.79 -39.00 8.83
N ILE A 637 -2.77 -39.72 8.38
CA ILE A 637 -2.69 -41.19 8.37
C ILE A 637 -1.41 -41.67 9.06
N SER A 638 -1.42 -42.88 9.60
CA SER A 638 -0.24 -43.49 10.20
C SER A 638 0.80 -43.92 9.14
N GLN A 639 2.04 -44.18 9.59
CA GLN A 639 3.09 -44.73 8.72
C GLN A 639 2.68 -46.10 8.11
N GLU A 640 1.93 -46.91 8.86
CA GLU A 640 1.40 -48.20 8.37
C GLU A 640 0.34 -48.00 7.29
N GLN A 641 -0.59 -47.07 7.51
CA GLN A 641 -1.62 -46.71 6.53
C GLN A 641 -0.99 -46.12 5.25
N TYR A 642 0.06 -45.30 5.36
CA TYR A 642 0.78 -44.80 4.19
C TYR A 642 1.43 -45.92 3.38
N LYS A 643 2.09 -46.89 4.04
CA LYS A 643 2.66 -48.06 3.35
C LYS A 643 1.57 -48.92 2.68
N ALA A 644 0.45 -49.10 3.35
CA ALA A 644 -0.70 -49.81 2.79
C ALA A 644 -1.26 -49.10 1.54
N PHE A 645 -1.41 -47.77 1.61
CA PHE A 645 -1.80 -46.94 0.47
C PHE A 645 -0.83 -47.11 -0.72
N VAL A 646 0.49 -47.00 -0.50
CA VAL A 646 1.46 -47.10 -1.61
C VAL A 646 1.42 -48.49 -2.25
N ALA A 647 1.20 -49.55 -1.46
CA ALA A 647 1.04 -50.90 -1.98
C ALA A 647 -0.24 -51.05 -2.83
N GLU A 648 -1.38 -50.55 -2.35
CA GLU A 648 -2.65 -50.53 -3.10
C GLU A 648 -2.52 -49.72 -4.39
N TYR A 649 -1.98 -48.50 -4.32
CA TYR A 649 -1.74 -47.63 -5.47
C TYR A 649 -0.79 -48.26 -6.49
N SER A 650 0.29 -48.91 -6.04
CA SER A 650 1.26 -49.55 -6.93
C SER A 650 0.70 -50.77 -7.65
N ASN A 651 -0.27 -51.48 -7.05
CA ASN A 651 -0.94 -52.62 -7.67
C ASN A 651 -1.93 -52.18 -8.76
N ASP A 652 -2.68 -51.12 -8.48
CA ASP A 652 -3.77 -50.68 -9.36
C ASP A 652 -3.33 -49.65 -10.42
N TRP A 653 -2.25 -48.91 -10.17
CA TRP A 653 -1.84 -47.76 -10.97
C TRP A 653 -0.37 -47.85 -11.41
N THR A 654 0.52 -47.08 -10.80
CA THR A 654 1.93 -46.97 -11.17
C THR A 654 2.80 -47.40 -10.02
N PHE A 655 3.71 -48.35 -10.27
CA PHE A 655 4.68 -48.79 -9.27
C PHE A 655 5.42 -47.59 -8.68
N THR A 656 5.34 -47.44 -7.36
CA THR A 656 5.92 -46.31 -6.64
C THR A 656 6.66 -46.81 -5.41
N ASP A 657 7.92 -46.39 -5.26
CA ASP A 657 8.70 -46.71 -4.07
C ASP A 657 8.23 -45.83 -2.88
N PRO A 658 7.83 -46.43 -1.74
CA PRO A 658 7.23 -45.71 -0.63
C PRO A 658 8.19 -44.71 0.03
N GLU A 659 9.48 -45.07 0.15
CA GLU A 659 10.50 -44.23 0.78
C GLU A 659 10.91 -43.09 -0.15
N LYS A 660 11.09 -43.35 -1.45
CA LYS A 660 11.38 -42.33 -2.46
C LYS A 660 10.26 -41.30 -2.54
N LEU A 661 9.00 -41.75 -2.55
CA LEU A 661 7.83 -40.84 -2.59
C LEU A 661 7.77 -39.99 -1.32
N LEU A 662 7.90 -40.60 -0.14
CA LEU A 662 7.79 -39.88 1.13
C LEU A 662 8.89 -38.83 1.26
N ASN A 663 10.15 -39.20 0.96
CA ASN A 663 11.29 -38.28 1.00
C ASN A 663 11.15 -37.12 0.01
N THR A 664 10.60 -37.37 -1.19
CA THR A 664 10.35 -36.31 -2.17
C THR A 664 9.28 -35.33 -1.67
N LEU A 665 8.20 -35.86 -1.09
CA LEU A 665 7.08 -35.05 -0.62
C LEU A 665 7.40 -34.28 0.67
N THR A 666 8.21 -34.82 1.57
CA THR A 666 8.68 -34.09 2.77
C THR A 666 9.75 -33.05 2.42
N ALA A 667 10.69 -33.37 1.53
CA ALA A 667 11.70 -32.40 1.06
C ALA A 667 11.09 -31.22 0.30
N SER A 668 9.98 -31.44 -0.41
CA SER A 668 9.20 -30.37 -1.07
C SER A 668 8.21 -29.67 -0.14
N ARG A 669 8.08 -30.09 1.13
CA ARG A 669 7.06 -29.61 2.07
C ARG A 669 5.62 -29.75 1.54
N LEU A 670 5.35 -30.76 0.72
CA LEU A 670 3.99 -31.13 0.35
C LEU A 670 3.34 -32.04 1.40
N LEU A 671 4.14 -32.91 2.03
CA LEU A 671 3.75 -33.69 3.19
C LEU A 671 4.59 -33.34 4.41
N GLU A 672 3.97 -33.38 5.57
CA GLU A 672 4.61 -33.37 6.87
C GLU A 672 4.64 -34.77 7.46
N ASN A 673 5.71 -35.08 8.18
CA ASN A 673 5.86 -36.31 8.96
C ASN A 673 6.54 -35.94 10.28
N ASP A 674 5.75 -35.85 11.34
CA ASP A 674 6.20 -35.48 12.70
C ASP A 674 6.36 -36.70 13.62
N GLY A 675 6.24 -37.91 13.09
CA GLY A 675 6.28 -39.16 13.84
C GLY A 675 4.94 -39.58 14.45
N GLU A 676 3.98 -38.66 14.63
CA GLU A 676 2.61 -38.97 15.08
C GLU A 676 1.67 -39.24 13.89
N GLY A 677 1.92 -38.62 12.74
CA GLY A 677 1.17 -38.90 11.51
C GLY A 677 1.79 -38.30 10.24
N ILE A 678 1.30 -38.76 9.09
CA ILE A 678 1.60 -38.23 7.76
C ILE A 678 0.37 -37.48 7.26
N GLY A 679 0.55 -36.23 6.86
CA GLY A 679 -0.51 -35.39 6.30
C GLY A 679 0.04 -34.41 5.28
N PHE A 680 -0.85 -33.75 4.54
CA PHE A 680 -0.45 -32.65 3.67
C PHE A 680 -0.07 -31.44 4.52
N THR A 681 1.11 -30.86 4.27
CA THR A 681 1.63 -29.71 5.03
C THR A 681 0.72 -28.48 4.92
N TYR A 682 0.09 -28.31 3.76
CA TYR A 682 -0.77 -27.16 3.49
C TYR A 682 -2.18 -27.63 3.13
N PRO A 683 -3.24 -27.00 3.68
CA PRO A 683 -4.62 -27.33 3.28
C PRO A 683 -4.86 -27.22 1.77
N TYR A 684 -4.13 -26.35 1.06
CA TYR A 684 -4.28 -26.23 -0.39
C TYR A 684 -3.83 -27.40 -1.20
N SER A 685 -2.72 -28.03 -0.84
CA SER A 685 -2.26 -29.18 -1.59
C SER A 685 -3.28 -30.29 -1.41
N TYR A 686 -3.77 -30.50 -0.19
CA TYR A 686 -4.83 -31.49 0.09
C TYR A 686 -6.09 -31.27 -0.74
N TYR A 687 -6.74 -30.10 -0.63
CA TYR A 687 -8.02 -29.86 -1.33
C TYR A 687 -7.86 -29.77 -2.85
N TYR A 688 -6.71 -29.30 -3.35
CA TYR A 688 -6.37 -29.37 -4.77
C TYR A 688 -6.39 -30.82 -5.29
N PHE A 689 -5.65 -31.72 -4.61
CA PHE A 689 -5.60 -33.12 -5.00
C PHE A 689 -6.93 -33.85 -4.79
N LEU A 690 -7.66 -33.54 -3.72
CA LEU A 690 -8.98 -34.14 -3.45
C LEU A 690 -10.02 -33.70 -4.49
N GLY A 691 -10.03 -32.42 -4.87
CA GLY A 691 -10.85 -31.90 -5.97
C GLY A 691 -10.49 -32.55 -7.31
N LYS A 692 -9.19 -32.78 -7.56
CA LYS A 692 -8.73 -33.50 -8.76
C LYS A 692 -9.19 -34.96 -8.76
N TYR A 693 -9.08 -35.68 -7.63
CA TYR A 693 -9.54 -37.06 -7.51
C TYR A 693 -11.05 -37.17 -7.74
N THR A 694 -11.83 -36.31 -7.06
CA THR A 694 -13.29 -36.27 -7.24
C THR A 694 -13.67 -35.94 -8.68
N SER A 695 -12.87 -35.15 -9.40
CA SER A 695 -13.09 -34.84 -10.82
C SER A 695 -12.83 -36.01 -11.78
N ILE A 696 -11.79 -36.81 -11.55
CA ILE A 696 -11.47 -37.95 -12.44
C ILE A 696 -12.32 -39.19 -12.11
N SER A 697 -12.90 -39.24 -10.90
CA SER A 697 -13.69 -40.37 -10.40
C SER A 697 -15.18 -40.03 -10.19
N GLN A 698 -15.71 -38.99 -10.87
CA GLN A 698 -17.08 -38.49 -10.69
C GLN A 698 -18.16 -39.55 -10.90
N GLU A 699 -17.90 -40.58 -11.70
CA GLU A 699 -18.89 -41.61 -12.01
C GLU A 699 -19.02 -42.69 -10.93
N THR A 700 -18.04 -42.80 -10.04
CA THR A 700 -17.99 -43.80 -8.97
C THR A 700 -19.04 -43.50 -7.90
N ARG A 701 -19.79 -44.52 -7.47
CA ARG A 701 -20.89 -44.38 -6.50
C ARG A 701 -20.47 -43.65 -5.22
N GLU A 702 -19.37 -44.06 -4.61
CA GLU A 702 -18.88 -43.44 -3.36
C GLU A 702 -18.51 -41.95 -3.54
N VAL A 703 -17.96 -41.59 -4.71
CA VAL A 703 -17.60 -40.21 -5.03
C VAL A 703 -18.85 -39.37 -5.26
N LYS A 704 -19.87 -39.91 -5.94
CA LYS A 704 -21.19 -39.26 -6.09
C LYS A 704 -21.84 -39.01 -4.74
N GLU A 705 -21.87 -40.02 -3.87
CA GLU A 705 -22.39 -39.90 -2.50
C GLU A 705 -21.64 -38.82 -1.70
N TYR A 706 -20.32 -38.72 -1.87
CA TYR A 706 -19.51 -37.69 -1.22
C TYR A 706 -19.75 -36.28 -1.80
N ILE A 707 -19.91 -36.13 -3.11
CA ILE A 707 -20.27 -34.85 -3.74
C ILE A 707 -21.64 -34.38 -3.24
N ASP A 708 -22.63 -35.28 -3.19
CA ASP A 708 -23.96 -34.98 -2.65
C ASP A 708 -23.92 -34.60 -1.16
N PHE A 709 -23.06 -35.28 -0.39
CA PHE A 709 -22.78 -34.91 1.00
C PHE A 709 -22.22 -33.49 1.08
N CYS A 710 -21.22 -33.15 0.26
CA CYS A 710 -20.63 -31.83 0.26
C CYS A 710 -21.63 -30.73 -0.13
N LEU A 711 -22.50 -30.98 -1.11
CA LEU A 711 -23.52 -30.02 -1.56
C LEU A 711 -24.52 -29.67 -0.46
N LYS A 712 -24.82 -30.61 0.43
CA LYS A 712 -25.71 -30.40 1.59
C LYS A 712 -25.03 -29.63 2.73
N HIS A 713 -23.71 -29.73 2.85
CA HIS A 713 -22.93 -29.20 3.98
C HIS A 713 -21.92 -28.13 3.56
N LEU A 714 -22.27 -27.25 2.61
CA LEU A 714 -21.40 -26.15 2.13
C LEU A 714 -20.98 -25.14 3.21
N TYR A 715 -21.59 -25.18 4.40
CA TYR A 715 -21.15 -24.45 5.59
C TYR A 715 -19.92 -25.09 6.28
N ALA A 716 -19.52 -26.30 5.89
CA ALA A 716 -18.31 -26.94 6.35
C ALA A 716 -17.15 -26.66 5.38
N ARG A 717 -15.97 -26.36 5.93
CA ARG A 717 -14.79 -25.97 5.16
C ARG A 717 -14.32 -27.06 4.22
N GLU A 718 -14.30 -28.30 4.69
CA GLU A 718 -13.98 -29.47 3.86
C GLU A 718 -14.87 -29.52 2.60
N CYS A 719 -16.19 -29.44 2.79
CA CYS A 719 -17.17 -29.56 1.71
C CYS A 719 -17.08 -28.40 0.71
N ALA A 720 -16.96 -27.16 1.21
CA ALA A 720 -16.83 -25.97 0.37
C ALA A 720 -15.57 -26.02 -0.49
N ASN A 721 -14.43 -26.39 0.10
CA ASN A 721 -13.15 -26.45 -0.62
C ASN A 721 -13.11 -27.61 -1.63
N THR A 722 -13.60 -28.79 -1.27
CA THR A 722 -13.67 -29.93 -2.20
C THR A 722 -14.51 -29.59 -3.44
N LEU A 723 -15.73 -29.08 -3.25
CA LEU A 723 -16.62 -28.75 -4.37
C LEU A 723 -16.06 -27.64 -5.26
N LEU A 724 -15.34 -26.72 -4.67
CA LEU A 724 -14.69 -25.66 -5.41
C LEU A 724 -13.53 -26.20 -6.27
N PHE A 725 -12.60 -26.98 -5.71
CA PHE A 725 -11.52 -27.54 -6.53
C PHE A 725 -12.06 -28.51 -7.57
N LEU A 726 -13.10 -29.28 -7.24
CA LEU A 726 -13.87 -30.07 -8.21
C LEU A 726 -14.40 -29.20 -9.35
N ALA A 727 -15.02 -28.06 -9.03
CA ALA A 727 -15.52 -27.11 -10.02
C ALA A 727 -14.39 -26.57 -10.93
N HIS A 728 -13.18 -26.35 -10.41
CA HIS A 728 -12.04 -25.92 -11.24
C HIS A 728 -11.42 -27.04 -12.08
N HIS A 729 -11.38 -28.27 -11.57
CA HIS A 729 -10.83 -29.42 -12.29
C HIS A 729 -11.80 -30.00 -13.32
N SER A 730 -13.10 -29.77 -13.14
CA SER A 730 -14.14 -30.19 -14.07
C SER A 730 -14.50 -29.08 -15.06
N GLY A 731 -14.71 -29.46 -16.32
CA GLY A 731 -15.21 -28.57 -17.37
C GLY A 731 -16.65 -28.87 -17.81
N THR A 732 -17.38 -29.66 -17.02
CA THR A 732 -18.71 -30.18 -17.40
C THR A 732 -19.84 -29.36 -16.79
N SER A 733 -20.98 -29.28 -17.49
CA SER A 733 -22.20 -28.64 -16.97
C SER A 733 -22.79 -29.36 -15.76
N SER A 734 -22.41 -30.61 -15.52
CA SER A 734 -22.89 -31.44 -14.39
C SER A 734 -22.63 -30.78 -13.03
N VAL A 735 -21.40 -30.31 -12.78
CA VAL A 735 -21.06 -29.68 -11.50
C VAL A 735 -21.81 -28.36 -11.32
N LEU A 736 -21.91 -27.52 -12.37
CA LEU A 736 -22.69 -26.29 -12.32
C LEU A 736 -24.18 -26.56 -12.05
N ASN A 737 -24.75 -27.60 -12.65
CA ASN A 737 -26.14 -28.00 -12.43
C ASN A 737 -26.38 -28.49 -11.00
N SER A 738 -25.45 -29.25 -10.42
CA SER A 738 -25.54 -29.69 -9.03
C SER A 738 -25.44 -28.53 -8.03
N VAL A 739 -24.53 -27.57 -8.28
CA VAL A 739 -24.43 -26.35 -7.47
C VAL A 739 -25.69 -25.49 -7.61
N LYS A 740 -26.22 -25.34 -8.83
CA LYS A 740 -27.51 -24.67 -9.08
C LYS A 740 -28.64 -25.34 -8.30
N ALA A 741 -28.74 -26.66 -8.32
CA ALA A 741 -29.75 -27.40 -7.56
C ALA A 741 -29.62 -27.15 -6.05
N ALA A 742 -28.39 -27.04 -5.53
CA ALA A 742 -28.16 -26.67 -4.14
C ALA A 742 -28.65 -25.24 -3.82
N ILE A 743 -28.43 -24.25 -4.70
CA ILE A 743 -28.98 -22.90 -4.56
C ILE A 743 -30.52 -22.93 -4.59
N ASP A 744 -31.11 -23.70 -5.52
CA ASP A 744 -32.56 -23.83 -5.67
C ASP A 744 -33.21 -24.51 -4.47
N ALA A 745 -32.53 -25.43 -3.79
CA ALA A 745 -33.04 -26.08 -2.59
C ALA A 745 -33.07 -25.16 -1.36
N LYS A 746 -32.16 -24.18 -1.25
CA LYS A 746 -32.09 -23.30 -0.07
C LYS A 746 -33.25 -22.32 -0.02
N PHE A 747 -33.97 -22.33 1.10
CA PHE A 747 -35.16 -21.49 1.33
C PHE A 747 -36.25 -21.66 0.26
N ALA A 748 -36.40 -22.85 -0.33
CA ALA A 748 -37.38 -23.14 -1.38
C ALA A 748 -38.84 -22.84 -0.99
N ASN A 749 -39.15 -22.80 0.31
CA ASN A 749 -40.48 -22.45 0.82
C ASN A 749 -40.82 -20.95 0.69
N PHE A 750 -39.83 -20.11 0.39
CA PHE A 750 -40.03 -18.68 0.16
C PHE A 750 -40.02 -18.40 -1.35
N ALA A 751 -40.96 -17.58 -1.81
CA ALA A 751 -40.85 -16.98 -3.14
C ALA A 751 -39.70 -15.95 -3.15
N PRO A 752 -38.97 -15.79 -4.27
CA PRO A 752 -37.99 -14.71 -4.40
C PRO A 752 -38.63 -13.33 -4.19
N ALA A 753 -37.97 -12.47 -3.41
CA ALA A 753 -38.36 -11.08 -3.26
C ALA A 753 -38.36 -10.36 -4.63
N THR A 754 -39.44 -9.65 -4.94
CA THR A 754 -39.56 -8.83 -6.15
C THR A 754 -39.22 -7.36 -5.89
N LEU A 755 -39.25 -6.94 -4.62
CA LEU A 755 -39.16 -5.55 -4.14
C LEU A 755 -40.28 -4.62 -4.65
N ASP A 756 -41.36 -5.20 -5.19
CA ASP A 756 -42.58 -4.45 -5.48
C ASP A 756 -43.28 -3.99 -4.21
N LYS A 757 -44.24 -3.07 -4.34
CA LYS A 757 -44.93 -2.48 -3.18
C LYS A 757 -45.49 -3.53 -2.23
N ASP A 758 -46.13 -4.57 -2.76
CA ASP A 758 -46.73 -5.65 -1.96
C ASP A 758 -45.68 -6.49 -1.21
N ASP A 759 -44.47 -6.60 -1.77
CA ASP A 759 -43.37 -7.35 -1.18
C ASP A 759 -42.75 -6.62 0.02
N VAL A 760 -42.69 -5.28 -0.06
CA VAL A 760 -41.99 -4.42 0.92
C VAL A 760 -42.92 -3.76 1.94
N GLN A 761 -44.24 -3.98 1.86
CA GLN A 761 -45.24 -3.43 2.79
C GLN A 761 -44.85 -3.65 4.27
N VAL A 762 -44.32 -4.82 4.59
CA VAL A 762 -43.89 -5.22 5.94
C VAL A 762 -42.80 -4.31 6.52
N ILE A 763 -41.93 -3.78 5.67
CA ILE A 763 -40.76 -2.98 6.08
C ILE A 763 -40.87 -1.50 5.70
N ALA A 764 -41.84 -1.12 4.86
CA ALA A 764 -41.97 0.23 4.34
C ALA A 764 -42.11 1.28 5.45
N GLY A 765 -42.91 0.99 6.49
CA GLY A 765 -43.07 1.88 7.65
C GLY A 765 -41.82 2.01 8.52
N LEU A 766 -40.97 0.98 8.56
CA LEU A 766 -39.67 1.05 9.23
C LEU A 766 -38.68 1.89 8.42
N LEU A 767 -38.60 1.64 7.11
CA LEU A 767 -37.69 2.35 6.22
C LEU A 767 -38.02 3.84 6.04
N ALA A 768 -39.28 4.25 6.22
CA ALA A 768 -39.67 5.66 6.17
C ALA A 768 -38.94 6.52 7.24
N ASN A 769 -38.46 5.90 8.32
CA ASN A 769 -37.70 6.57 9.39
C ASN A 769 -36.18 6.38 9.25
N ALA A 770 -35.70 5.81 8.13
CA ALA A 770 -34.28 5.59 7.93
C ALA A 770 -33.53 6.93 7.89
N PRO A 771 -32.36 7.03 8.55
CA PRO A 771 -31.55 8.23 8.49
C PRO A 771 -31.05 8.49 7.06
N GLU A 772 -30.98 9.77 6.69
CA GLU A 772 -30.36 10.19 5.44
C GLU A 772 -28.86 9.92 5.46
N ILE A 773 -28.35 9.40 4.35
CA ILE A 773 -26.93 9.10 4.16
C ILE A 773 -26.34 10.18 3.26
N ARG A 774 -25.30 10.87 3.72
CA ARG A 774 -24.60 11.91 2.94
C ARG A 774 -23.33 11.35 2.29
N TYR A 775 -22.97 11.93 1.15
CA TYR A 775 -21.69 11.65 0.51
C TYR A 775 -20.60 12.55 1.11
N GLN A 776 -19.50 11.96 1.55
CA GLN A 776 -18.30 12.68 1.97
C GLN A 776 -17.35 12.75 0.78
N SER A 777 -16.88 13.95 0.45
CA SER A 777 -15.91 14.11 -0.63
C SER A 777 -14.54 13.57 -0.22
N VAL A 778 -14.33 12.27 -0.46
CA VAL A 778 -13.08 11.55 -0.25
C VAL A 778 -12.65 10.96 -1.59
N LYS A 779 -11.34 10.94 -1.87
CA LYS A 779 -10.84 10.30 -3.10
C LYS A 779 -11.08 8.79 -3.03
N PRO A 780 -11.41 8.12 -4.15
CA PRO A 780 -11.61 6.67 -4.17
C PRO A 780 -10.43 5.85 -3.64
N SER A 781 -9.20 6.34 -3.83
CA SER A 781 -7.99 5.69 -3.32
C SER A 781 -7.87 5.79 -1.79
N GLU A 782 -8.24 6.93 -1.21
CA GLU A 782 -8.28 7.16 0.24
C GLU A 782 -9.41 6.37 0.91
N TYR A 783 -10.61 6.37 0.32
CA TYR A 783 -11.75 5.60 0.83
C TYR A 783 -11.45 4.10 0.91
N ARG A 784 -10.84 3.53 -0.14
CA ARG A 784 -10.40 2.12 -0.13
C ARG A 784 -9.39 1.83 0.98
N GLN A 785 -8.45 2.74 1.22
CA GLN A 785 -7.48 2.58 2.32
C GLN A 785 -8.19 2.59 3.68
N GLN A 786 -9.10 3.53 3.90
CA GLN A 786 -9.91 3.60 5.11
C GLN A 786 -10.75 2.33 5.31
N GLN A 787 -11.32 1.79 4.23
CA GLN A 787 -12.07 0.54 4.27
C GLN A 787 -11.19 -0.64 4.68
N ALA A 788 -10.00 -0.75 4.07
CA ALA A 788 -9.03 -1.80 4.38
C ALA A 788 -8.54 -1.72 5.83
N ASP A 789 -8.20 -0.52 6.31
CA ASP A 789 -7.80 -0.29 7.70
C ASP A 789 -8.93 -0.63 8.68
N ALA A 790 -10.18 -0.28 8.33
CA ALA A 790 -11.36 -0.63 9.13
C ALA A 790 -11.62 -2.15 9.14
N ASP A 791 -11.38 -2.85 8.03
CA ASP A 791 -11.48 -4.30 7.96
C ASP A 791 -10.44 -5.01 8.84
N ASP A 792 -9.24 -4.43 8.95
CA ASP A 792 -8.17 -4.96 9.80
C ASP A 792 -8.36 -4.69 11.30
N ARG A 793 -9.07 -3.61 11.67
CA ARG A 793 -9.41 -3.29 13.07
C ARG A 793 -10.53 -4.16 13.62
N MET A 794 -11.43 -4.62 12.76
CA MET A 794 -12.45 -5.58 13.18
C MET A 794 -11.79 -6.92 13.47
N PRO A 795 -12.21 -7.66 14.52
CA PRO A 795 -11.78 -9.05 14.67
C PRO A 795 -12.05 -9.75 13.34
N GLU A 796 -11.10 -10.56 12.84
CA GLU A 796 -11.41 -11.50 11.78
C GLU A 796 -12.57 -12.36 12.28
N ALA A 797 -13.78 -12.00 11.89
CA ALA A 797 -14.87 -12.95 11.85
C ALA A 797 -14.34 -14.05 10.94
N GLY A 798 -14.22 -15.28 11.44
CA GLY A 798 -13.90 -16.41 10.57
C GLY A 798 -14.87 -16.43 9.37
N ASP A 799 -14.52 -17.15 8.30
CA ASP A 799 -15.36 -17.42 7.12
C ASP A 799 -16.82 -17.82 7.39
N GLY A 800 -17.19 -18.06 8.64
CA GLY A 800 -18.47 -18.61 9.04
C GLY A 800 -18.55 -20.11 8.78
N LEU A 801 -17.45 -20.72 8.32
CA LEU A 801 -17.36 -22.15 8.08
C LEU A 801 -16.96 -22.87 9.37
N HIS A 802 -17.55 -24.04 9.56
CA HIS A 802 -17.06 -25.01 10.54
C HIS A 802 -15.95 -25.85 9.91
N ASP A 803 -14.95 -26.27 10.70
CA ASP A 803 -13.87 -27.11 10.20
C ASP A 803 -14.41 -28.42 9.58
N ALA A 804 -15.40 -29.00 10.25
CA ALA A 804 -16.12 -30.20 9.81
C ALA A 804 -17.65 -30.01 9.90
N PRO A 805 -18.43 -30.81 9.15
CA PRO A 805 -19.89 -30.85 9.30
C PRO A 805 -20.29 -31.21 10.74
N VAL A 806 -21.16 -30.40 11.34
CA VAL A 806 -21.67 -30.62 12.70
C VAL A 806 -23.14 -31.00 12.63
N ASP A 807 -23.51 -32.06 13.36
CA ASP A 807 -24.90 -32.52 13.47
C ASP A 807 -25.66 -31.61 14.46
N SER A 808 -26.22 -30.52 13.96
CA SER A 808 -26.87 -29.48 14.78
C SER A 808 -28.33 -29.20 14.41
N GLY A 809 -28.96 -30.10 13.64
CA GLY A 809 -30.31 -29.88 13.10
C GLY A 809 -30.35 -28.73 12.08
N GLN A 810 -31.54 -28.23 11.75
CA GLN A 810 -31.70 -27.09 10.84
C GLN A 810 -31.26 -25.78 11.51
N ASN A 811 -30.15 -25.20 11.03
CA ASN A 811 -29.64 -23.92 11.48
C ASN A 811 -29.66 -22.91 10.33
N THR A 812 -30.47 -21.86 10.49
CA THR A 812 -30.63 -20.81 9.46
C THR A 812 -29.31 -20.12 9.09
N ILE A 813 -28.37 -20.00 10.04
CA ILE A 813 -27.05 -19.41 9.76
C ILE A 813 -26.25 -20.32 8.83
N HIS A 814 -26.26 -21.64 9.08
CA HIS A 814 -25.59 -22.62 8.21
C HIS A 814 -26.20 -22.63 6.80
N ASP A 815 -27.52 -22.47 6.70
CA ASP A 815 -28.20 -22.37 5.40
C ASP A 815 -27.84 -21.10 4.63
N ILE A 816 -27.73 -19.95 5.31
CA ILE A 816 -27.27 -18.70 4.69
C ILE A 816 -25.82 -18.84 4.19
N VAL A 817 -24.92 -19.36 5.03
CA VAL A 817 -23.52 -19.59 4.64
C VAL A 817 -23.42 -20.53 3.45
N SER A 818 -24.17 -21.64 3.48
CA SER A 818 -24.22 -22.61 2.38
C SER A 818 -24.72 -21.99 1.07
N LEU A 819 -25.78 -21.17 1.14
CA LEU A 819 -26.31 -20.46 -0.02
C LEU A 819 -25.26 -19.52 -0.62
N PHE A 820 -24.59 -18.72 0.22
CA PHE A 820 -23.56 -17.79 -0.25
C PHE A 820 -22.36 -18.50 -0.86
N LYS A 821 -21.94 -19.64 -0.30
CA LYS A 821 -20.87 -20.46 -0.87
C LYS A 821 -21.28 -21.11 -2.19
N ALA A 822 -22.52 -21.58 -2.30
CA ALA A 822 -23.03 -22.10 -3.57
C ALA A 822 -23.07 -21.02 -4.66
N ILE A 823 -23.52 -19.80 -4.33
CA ILE A 823 -23.50 -18.64 -5.24
C ILE A 823 -22.07 -18.27 -5.66
N GLU A 824 -21.11 -18.31 -4.72
CA GLU A 824 -19.70 -18.02 -5.00
C GLU A 824 -19.10 -19.05 -5.99
N ILE A 825 -19.35 -20.35 -5.76
CA ILE A 825 -18.88 -21.44 -6.63
C ILE A 825 -19.53 -21.33 -8.02
N ALA A 826 -20.85 -21.14 -8.10
CA ALA A 826 -21.57 -21.00 -9.36
C ALA A 826 -21.11 -19.76 -10.14
N GLY A 827 -20.95 -18.62 -9.47
CA GLY A 827 -20.45 -17.39 -10.09
C GLY A 827 -19.01 -17.52 -10.57
N THR A 828 -18.14 -18.21 -9.81
CA THR A 828 -16.76 -18.51 -10.25
C THR A 828 -16.76 -19.37 -11.51
N LEU A 829 -17.58 -20.43 -11.56
CA LEU A 829 -17.74 -21.29 -12.73
C LEU A 829 -18.24 -20.49 -13.94
N LEU A 830 -19.29 -19.69 -13.76
CA LEU A 830 -19.84 -18.86 -14.82
C LEU A 830 -18.85 -17.81 -15.32
N THR A 831 -17.99 -17.28 -14.45
CA THR A 831 -17.01 -16.24 -14.79
C THR A 831 -15.80 -16.82 -15.52
N HIS A 832 -15.27 -17.96 -15.07
CA HIS A 832 -14.03 -18.54 -15.60
C HIS A 832 -14.25 -19.62 -16.66
N GLN A 833 -15.43 -20.24 -16.73
CA GLN A 833 -15.72 -21.30 -17.69
C GLN A 833 -16.91 -20.94 -18.60
N PHE A 834 -17.19 -19.63 -18.80
CA PHE A 834 -18.34 -19.16 -19.58
C PHE A 834 -18.41 -19.74 -21.01
N SER A 835 -17.27 -20.10 -21.60
CA SER A 835 -17.17 -20.71 -22.94
C SER A 835 -17.60 -22.18 -22.97
N ASN A 836 -17.59 -22.86 -21.82
CA ASN A 836 -17.89 -24.28 -21.71
C ASN A 836 -19.40 -24.57 -21.57
N TYR A 837 -20.21 -23.51 -21.40
CA TYR A 837 -21.65 -23.62 -21.15
C TYR A 837 -22.45 -22.95 -22.27
N ASP A 838 -23.52 -23.62 -22.69
CA ASP A 838 -24.49 -23.02 -23.60
C ASP A 838 -25.26 -21.85 -22.95
N ARG A 839 -25.99 -21.08 -23.77
CA ARG A 839 -26.72 -19.90 -23.29
C ARG A 839 -27.81 -20.26 -22.28
N ALA A 840 -28.47 -21.40 -22.46
CA ALA A 840 -29.58 -21.84 -21.60
C ALA A 840 -29.07 -22.20 -20.19
N THR A 841 -27.97 -22.97 -20.10
CA THR A 841 -27.30 -23.34 -18.86
C THR A 841 -26.83 -22.11 -18.10
N LYS A 842 -26.20 -21.15 -18.80
CA LYS A 842 -25.79 -19.87 -18.21
C LYS A 842 -26.97 -19.07 -17.65
N ASN A 843 -28.03 -18.90 -18.44
CA ASN A 843 -29.23 -18.16 -18.00
C ASN A 843 -29.88 -18.83 -16.78
N ALA A 844 -30.01 -20.16 -16.79
CA ALA A 844 -30.62 -20.91 -15.69
C ALA A 844 -29.81 -20.80 -14.39
N ALA A 845 -28.47 -20.84 -14.47
CA ALA A 845 -27.60 -20.64 -13.31
C ALA A 845 -27.66 -19.20 -12.79
N ILE A 846 -27.65 -18.18 -13.66
CA ILE A 846 -27.81 -16.77 -13.28
C ILE A 846 -29.15 -16.52 -12.60
N ALA A 847 -30.24 -17.06 -13.16
CA ALA A 847 -31.58 -16.96 -12.57
C ALA A 847 -31.64 -17.61 -11.18
N SER A 848 -30.97 -18.76 -10.99
CA SER A 848 -30.88 -19.42 -9.68
C SER A 848 -30.12 -18.57 -8.66
N ILE A 849 -28.99 -17.92 -9.05
CA ILE A 849 -28.26 -16.97 -8.20
C ILE A 849 -29.16 -15.81 -7.77
N PHE A 850 -29.90 -15.21 -8.71
CA PHE A 850 -30.81 -14.09 -8.43
C PHE A 850 -31.92 -14.53 -7.47
N ASN A 851 -32.60 -15.64 -7.78
CA ASN A 851 -33.70 -16.17 -7.00
C ASN A 851 -33.27 -16.64 -5.61
N GLY A 852 -32.13 -17.32 -5.47
CA GLY A 852 -31.57 -17.74 -4.18
C GLY A 852 -31.29 -16.54 -3.28
N THR A 853 -30.62 -15.51 -3.82
CA THR A 853 -30.32 -14.29 -3.06
C THR A 853 -31.59 -13.54 -2.66
N MET A 854 -32.57 -13.45 -3.55
CA MET A 854 -33.84 -12.76 -3.25
C MET A 854 -34.75 -13.56 -2.31
N ARG A 855 -34.62 -14.89 -2.23
CA ARG A 855 -35.24 -15.68 -1.15
C ARG A 855 -34.64 -15.37 0.21
N ALA A 856 -33.33 -15.14 0.28
CA ALA A 856 -32.69 -14.68 1.52
C ALA A 856 -33.17 -13.28 1.94
N VAL A 857 -33.39 -12.37 0.98
CA VAL A 857 -34.04 -11.06 1.25
C VAL A 857 -35.44 -11.26 1.83
N LYS A 858 -36.25 -12.11 1.19
CA LYS A 858 -37.63 -12.39 1.65
C LYS A 858 -37.66 -12.98 3.07
N LEU A 859 -36.78 -13.93 3.35
CA LEU A 859 -36.58 -14.49 4.70
C LEU A 859 -36.23 -13.39 5.70
N PHE A 860 -35.25 -12.54 5.35
CA PHE A 860 -34.78 -11.48 6.22
C PHE A 860 -35.87 -10.44 6.53
N HIS A 861 -36.62 -10.00 5.51
CA HIS A 861 -37.78 -9.10 5.70
C HIS A 861 -38.87 -9.76 6.55
N GLY A 862 -39.04 -11.08 6.44
CA GLY A 862 -39.98 -11.86 7.24
C GLY A 862 -39.78 -11.73 8.75
N TYR A 863 -38.56 -11.52 9.24
CA TYR A 863 -38.29 -11.29 10.67
C TYR A 863 -38.94 -10.02 11.22
N PHE A 864 -39.28 -9.06 10.35
CA PHE A 864 -39.88 -7.79 10.74
C PHE A 864 -41.41 -7.75 10.59
N LYS A 865 -42.05 -8.88 10.24
CA LYS A 865 -43.52 -8.97 10.10
C LYS A 865 -44.27 -8.60 11.39
N ASN A 866 -43.68 -8.90 12.55
CA ASN A 866 -44.20 -8.50 13.87
C ASN A 866 -43.30 -7.42 14.49
N THR A 867 -43.26 -6.25 13.83
CA THR A 867 -42.37 -5.14 14.18
C THR A 867 -42.47 -4.74 15.66
N ASP A 868 -43.67 -4.72 16.24
CA ASP A 868 -43.89 -4.30 17.63
C ASP A 868 -43.25 -5.24 18.66
N ASP A 869 -43.22 -6.54 18.40
CA ASP A 869 -42.61 -7.53 19.30
C ASP A 869 -41.07 -7.44 19.26
N VAL A 870 -40.50 -7.21 18.07
CA VAL A 870 -39.07 -6.99 17.88
C VAL A 870 -38.62 -5.71 18.60
N LEU A 871 -39.39 -4.62 18.45
CA LEU A 871 -39.13 -3.35 19.11
C LEU A 871 -39.21 -3.47 20.64
N LYS A 872 -40.24 -4.16 21.17
CA LYS A 872 -40.38 -4.41 22.62
C LYS A 872 -39.22 -5.24 23.17
N SER A 873 -38.79 -6.28 22.44
CA SER A 873 -37.67 -7.15 22.83
C SER A 873 -36.32 -6.42 22.85
N LEU A 874 -36.05 -5.57 21.86
CA LEU A 874 -34.82 -4.77 21.80
C LEU A 874 -34.83 -3.65 22.85
N SER A 875 -35.98 -2.99 23.04
CA SER A 875 -36.13 -1.92 24.03
C SER A 875 -35.91 -2.45 25.45
N SER A 876 -36.45 -3.62 25.80
CA SER A 876 -36.24 -4.21 27.13
C SER A 876 -34.77 -4.62 27.37
N LYS A 877 -34.05 -5.07 26.34
CA LYS A 877 -32.62 -5.41 26.41
C LYS A 877 -31.68 -4.20 26.44
N LEU A 878 -32.07 -3.08 25.85
CA LEU A 878 -31.23 -1.87 25.75
C LEU A 878 -31.49 -0.88 26.90
N ARG A 879 -32.69 -0.90 27.52
CA ARG A 879 -32.99 -0.13 28.74
C ARG A 879 -32.03 -0.44 29.89
N THR A 880 -31.48 -1.66 29.95
CA THR A 880 -30.48 -2.04 30.98
C THR A 880 -29.06 -1.54 30.69
N ARG A 881 -28.81 -0.92 29.52
CA ARG A 881 -27.49 -0.43 29.09
C ARG A 881 -27.41 1.09 28.92
N PHE A 882 -28.54 1.80 28.88
CA PHE A 882 -28.61 3.24 28.67
C PHE A 882 -29.55 3.86 29.71
N ASP A 883 -29.00 4.33 30.84
CA ASP A 883 -29.76 4.89 31.98
C ASP A 883 -30.29 6.32 31.73
N GLU A 884 -29.81 7.03 30.69
CA GLU A 884 -30.07 8.48 30.52
C GLU A 884 -31.05 8.87 29.39
N LYS A 885 -31.63 7.91 28.63
CA LYS A 885 -32.57 8.22 27.53
C LYS A 885 -34.02 8.04 27.94
N THR A 886 -34.91 8.94 27.49
CA THR A 886 -36.35 8.76 27.65
C THR A 886 -36.85 7.55 26.85
N SER A 887 -38.00 6.96 27.24
CA SER A 887 -38.55 5.78 26.55
C SER A 887 -38.83 6.04 25.06
N GLU A 888 -39.25 7.25 24.71
CA GLU A 888 -39.57 7.64 23.33
C GLU A 888 -38.30 7.83 22.49
N GLU A 889 -37.25 8.46 23.05
CA GLU A 889 -35.96 8.63 22.36
C GLU A 889 -35.23 7.30 22.11
N LEU A 890 -35.33 6.37 23.06
CA LEU A 890 -34.76 5.03 22.90
C LEU A 890 -35.49 4.26 21.79
N GLU A 891 -36.82 4.30 21.75
CA GLU A 891 -37.61 3.64 20.73
C GLU A 891 -37.32 4.21 19.34
N LEU A 892 -37.24 5.54 19.20
CA LEU A 892 -36.87 6.20 17.96
C LEU A 892 -35.46 5.79 17.50
N SER A 893 -34.49 5.74 18.42
CA SER A 893 -33.12 5.30 18.12
C SER A 893 -33.06 3.84 17.65
N ILE A 894 -33.89 2.96 18.22
CA ILE A 894 -33.98 1.55 17.81
C ILE A 894 -34.63 1.44 16.44
N ARG A 895 -35.73 2.16 16.19
CA ARG A 895 -36.41 2.21 14.88
C ARG A 895 -35.46 2.67 13.79
N ASN A 896 -34.69 3.74 14.02
CA ASN A 896 -33.68 4.23 13.08
C ASN A 896 -32.58 3.19 12.82
N GLY A 897 -32.12 2.51 13.87
CA GLY A 897 -31.12 1.43 13.76
C GLY A 897 -31.63 0.22 12.96
N ILE A 898 -32.88 -0.20 13.17
CA ILE A 898 -33.53 -1.28 12.41
C ILE A 898 -33.72 -0.87 10.95
N ALA A 899 -34.23 0.34 10.70
CA ALA A 899 -34.41 0.87 9.35
C ALA A 899 -33.08 0.90 8.58
N TYR A 900 -32.01 1.36 9.23
CA TYR A 900 -30.67 1.33 8.68
C TYR A 900 -30.17 -0.10 8.41
N LEU A 901 -30.37 -1.04 9.35
CA LEU A 901 -30.00 -2.44 9.17
C LEU A 901 -30.73 -3.06 7.97
N ILE A 902 -32.04 -2.81 7.82
CA ILE A 902 -32.84 -3.31 6.70
C ILE A 902 -32.29 -2.78 5.37
N LYS A 903 -32.02 -1.48 5.32
CA LYS A 903 -31.42 -0.81 4.15
C LYS A 903 -30.08 -1.42 3.78
N MET A 904 -29.17 -1.58 4.74
CA MET A 904 -27.82 -2.12 4.49
C MET A 904 -27.83 -3.60 4.09
N VAL A 905 -28.61 -4.44 4.77
CA VAL A 905 -28.68 -5.89 4.46
C VAL A 905 -29.34 -6.12 3.10
N THR A 906 -30.43 -5.42 2.79
CA THR A 906 -31.11 -5.55 1.50
C THR A 906 -30.18 -5.12 0.36
N ALA A 907 -29.51 -3.98 0.47
CA ALA A 907 -28.56 -3.53 -0.53
C ALA A 907 -27.35 -4.47 -0.65
N SER A 908 -26.82 -4.98 0.46
CA SER A 908 -25.70 -5.93 0.45
C SER A 908 -26.05 -7.23 -0.27
N LEU A 909 -27.26 -7.76 -0.07
CA LEU A 909 -27.73 -8.96 -0.77
C LEU A 909 -27.91 -8.69 -2.28
N VAL A 910 -28.46 -7.54 -2.67
CA VAL A 910 -28.54 -7.14 -4.10
C VAL A 910 -27.13 -7.05 -4.71
N MET A 911 -26.19 -6.40 -4.01
CA MET A 911 -24.80 -6.31 -4.45
C MET A 911 -24.12 -7.67 -4.54
N LYS A 912 -24.41 -8.60 -3.60
CA LYS A 912 -23.86 -9.97 -3.56
C LYS A 912 -24.30 -10.79 -4.78
N ALA A 913 -25.58 -10.68 -5.18
CA ALA A 913 -26.08 -11.34 -6.39
C ALA A 913 -25.33 -10.90 -7.65
N ALA A 914 -24.95 -9.63 -7.73
CA ALA A 914 -24.18 -9.07 -8.85
C ALA A 914 -22.67 -9.33 -8.76
N ALA A 915 -22.12 -9.48 -7.54
CA ALA A 915 -20.69 -9.43 -7.28
C ALA A 915 -19.87 -10.50 -8.02
N ASN A 916 -20.46 -11.67 -8.26
CA ASN A 916 -19.81 -12.81 -8.92
C ASN A 916 -20.17 -12.96 -10.41
N LEU A 917 -20.79 -11.94 -11.04
CA LEU A 917 -21.25 -11.96 -12.43
C LEU A 917 -20.76 -10.71 -13.20
N ARG A 918 -19.49 -10.37 -13.04
CA ARG A 918 -18.92 -9.09 -13.52
C ARG A 918 -18.19 -9.19 -14.86
N THR A 919 -18.01 -10.36 -15.44
CA THR A 919 -17.42 -10.52 -16.77
C THR A 919 -18.34 -9.95 -17.85
N LYS A 920 -17.77 -9.23 -18.83
CA LYS A 920 -18.55 -8.61 -19.91
C LYS A 920 -19.25 -9.66 -20.77
N GLU A 921 -18.66 -10.85 -20.84
CA GLU A 921 -19.14 -12.03 -21.57
C GLU A 921 -20.46 -12.58 -21.03
N LEU A 922 -20.87 -12.19 -19.81
CA LEU A 922 -22.15 -12.55 -19.21
C LEU A 922 -23.22 -11.45 -19.32
N ASP A 923 -22.90 -10.26 -19.84
CA ASP A 923 -23.83 -9.11 -19.87
C ASP A 923 -25.12 -9.46 -20.63
N ASP A 924 -25.01 -10.11 -21.80
CA ASP A 924 -26.16 -10.54 -22.62
C ASP A 924 -27.01 -11.63 -21.95
N ASN A 925 -26.39 -12.47 -21.12
CA ASN A 925 -27.10 -13.49 -20.35
C ASN A 925 -27.91 -12.84 -19.21
N ILE A 926 -27.30 -11.89 -18.50
CA ILE A 926 -27.96 -11.14 -17.42
C ILE A 926 -29.14 -10.33 -17.98
N VAL A 927 -28.96 -9.63 -19.10
CA VAL A 927 -30.05 -8.90 -19.77
C VAL A 927 -31.20 -9.85 -20.13
N GLY A 928 -30.88 -11.04 -20.67
CA GLY A 928 -31.88 -12.06 -20.99
C GLY A 928 -32.70 -12.50 -19.77
N VAL A 929 -32.04 -12.79 -18.64
CA VAL A 929 -32.72 -13.20 -17.39
C VAL A 929 -33.62 -12.10 -16.83
N VAL A 930 -33.18 -10.84 -16.89
CA VAL A 930 -33.98 -9.69 -16.43
C VAL A 930 -35.19 -9.43 -17.32
N GLU A 931 -35.06 -9.60 -18.64
CA GLU A 931 -36.18 -9.43 -19.58
C GLU A 931 -37.23 -10.54 -19.46
N GLU A 932 -36.81 -11.77 -19.15
CA GLU A 932 -37.69 -12.90 -18.85
C GLU A 932 -38.48 -12.68 -17.55
N HIS A 933 -37.83 -12.09 -16.53
CA HIS A 933 -38.41 -11.82 -15.23
C HIS A 933 -38.20 -10.36 -14.80
N LYS A 934 -39.13 -9.48 -15.23
CA LYS A 934 -39.05 -8.01 -15.08
C LYS A 934 -39.37 -7.47 -13.68
N THR A 935 -38.87 -8.11 -12.64
CA THR A 935 -39.05 -7.64 -11.24
C THR A 935 -38.14 -6.43 -10.94
N LEU A 936 -38.52 -5.60 -9.97
CA LEU A 936 -37.67 -4.48 -9.52
C LEU A 936 -36.36 -4.98 -8.92
N ALA A 937 -36.38 -6.10 -8.20
CA ALA A 937 -35.20 -6.78 -7.70
C ALA A 937 -34.19 -7.10 -8.81
N ASN A 938 -34.63 -7.75 -9.89
CA ASN A 938 -33.75 -8.13 -11.01
C ASN A 938 -33.17 -6.91 -11.73
N ARG A 939 -33.95 -5.84 -11.90
CA ARG A 939 -33.46 -4.55 -12.43
C ARG A 939 -32.38 -3.95 -11.54
N LEU A 940 -32.56 -3.96 -10.22
CA LEU A 940 -31.56 -3.46 -9.26
C LEU A 940 -30.30 -4.32 -9.23
N ILE A 941 -30.40 -5.65 -9.37
CA ILE A 941 -29.22 -6.53 -9.47
C ILE A 941 -28.42 -6.22 -10.74
N LYS A 942 -29.08 -6.07 -11.89
CA LYS A 942 -28.42 -5.64 -13.14
C LYS A 942 -27.75 -4.27 -12.97
N LEU A 943 -28.46 -3.30 -12.42
CA LEU A 943 -27.91 -1.97 -12.17
C LEU A 943 -26.70 -2.02 -11.22
N SER A 944 -26.75 -2.87 -10.18
CA SER A 944 -25.62 -3.10 -9.28
C SER A 944 -24.42 -3.67 -10.01
N GLN A 945 -24.61 -4.52 -11.01
CA GLN A 945 -23.53 -5.08 -11.82
C GLN A 945 -22.86 -3.99 -12.67
N GLU A 946 -23.65 -3.11 -13.29
CA GLU A 946 -23.14 -1.98 -14.09
C GLU A 946 -22.38 -0.96 -13.21
N LEU A 947 -22.91 -0.63 -12.03
CA LEU A 947 -22.32 0.31 -11.07
C LEU A 947 -21.09 -0.25 -10.33
N GLN A 948 -20.75 -1.53 -10.51
CA GLN A 948 -19.54 -2.13 -9.98
C GLN A 948 -18.35 -2.05 -10.95
N ARG A 949 -18.49 -1.31 -12.06
CA ARG A 949 -17.46 -1.03 -13.07
C ARG A 949 -17.21 0.48 -13.19
N PRO A 950 -16.01 0.94 -13.62
CA PRO A 950 -15.70 2.36 -13.78
C PRO A 950 -16.31 2.98 -15.05
N ASN A 951 -17.53 2.59 -15.44
CA ASN A 951 -18.24 3.16 -16.57
C ASN A 951 -18.94 4.47 -16.18
N ARG A 952 -19.43 5.23 -17.18
CA ARG A 952 -20.36 6.34 -16.98
C ARG A 952 -21.58 5.87 -16.18
N LEU A 953 -22.13 6.76 -15.35
CA LEU A 953 -23.32 6.42 -14.57
C LEU A 953 -24.51 6.17 -15.52
N PRO A 954 -25.29 5.07 -15.35
CA PRO A 954 -26.43 4.74 -16.20
C PRO A 954 -27.65 5.64 -15.88
N ARG A 955 -27.53 6.94 -16.20
CA ARG A 955 -28.50 7.98 -15.80
C ARG A 955 -29.93 7.66 -16.19
N LEU A 956 -30.14 7.17 -17.42
CA LEU A 956 -31.47 6.86 -17.95
C LEU A 956 -32.21 5.82 -17.10
N GLU A 957 -31.54 4.73 -16.73
CA GLU A 957 -32.16 3.66 -15.95
C GLU A 957 -32.39 4.10 -14.50
N VAL A 958 -31.45 4.86 -13.91
CA VAL A 958 -31.56 5.41 -12.56
C VAL A 958 -32.70 6.42 -12.46
N ASP A 959 -32.79 7.37 -13.40
CA ASP A 959 -33.86 8.37 -13.46
C ASP A 959 -35.23 7.73 -13.73
N ARG A 960 -35.25 6.64 -14.50
CA ARG A 960 -36.47 5.85 -14.73
C ARG A 960 -36.92 5.17 -13.44
N LEU A 961 -36.02 4.45 -12.76
CA LEU A 961 -36.32 3.78 -11.49
C LEU A 961 -36.76 4.78 -10.41
N LYS A 962 -36.08 5.93 -10.30
CA LYS A 962 -36.47 6.98 -9.35
C LYS A 962 -37.89 7.48 -9.64
N ARG A 963 -38.21 7.81 -10.89
CA ARG A 963 -39.56 8.30 -11.26
C ARG A 963 -40.64 7.25 -11.07
N GLU A 964 -40.38 6.00 -11.44
CA GLU A 964 -41.35 4.90 -11.31
C GLU A 964 -41.56 4.47 -9.86
N GLN A 965 -40.55 4.58 -9.00
CA GLN A 965 -40.51 3.97 -7.65
C GLN A 965 -40.20 4.96 -6.51
N GLU A 966 -40.45 6.26 -6.70
CA GLU A 966 -40.20 7.30 -5.68
C GLU A 966 -40.89 6.99 -4.33
N SER A 967 -42.10 6.42 -4.39
CA SER A 967 -42.88 5.99 -3.20
C SER A 967 -42.46 4.64 -2.60
N ASN A 968 -41.44 3.97 -3.14
CA ASN A 968 -40.96 2.67 -2.66
C ASN A 968 -39.65 2.85 -1.87
N PRO A 969 -39.69 2.90 -0.53
CA PRO A 969 -38.53 3.25 0.29
C PRO A 969 -37.42 2.18 0.24
N ALA A 970 -37.77 0.92 -0.06
CA ALA A 970 -36.78 -0.15 -0.20
C ALA A 970 -35.95 0.01 -1.47
N VAL A 971 -36.61 0.25 -2.62
CA VAL A 971 -35.93 0.49 -3.90
C VAL A 971 -35.07 1.75 -3.83
N MET A 972 -35.60 2.85 -3.28
CA MET A 972 -34.85 4.10 -3.14
C MET A 972 -33.63 3.95 -2.21
N SER A 973 -33.78 3.18 -1.13
CA SER A 973 -32.68 2.87 -0.21
C SER A 973 -31.55 2.08 -0.88
N VAL A 974 -31.89 1.05 -1.66
CA VAL A 974 -30.91 0.25 -2.41
C VAL A 974 -30.24 1.12 -3.48
N LEU A 975 -31.02 1.88 -4.25
CA LEU A 975 -30.52 2.74 -5.32
C LEU A 975 -29.53 3.80 -4.79
N GLN A 976 -29.86 4.44 -3.67
CA GLN A 976 -28.97 5.42 -3.02
C GLN A 976 -27.64 4.78 -2.61
N LEU A 977 -27.67 3.58 -2.02
CA LEU A 977 -26.45 2.88 -1.58
C LEU A 977 -25.59 2.40 -2.75
N LEU A 978 -26.20 1.92 -3.85
CA LEU A 978 -25.48 1.52 -5.06
C LEU A 978 -24.71 2.71 -5.68
N ILE A 979 -25.36 3.87 -5.77
CA ILE A 979 -24.75 5.09 -6.31
C ILE A 979 -23.64 5.60 -5.38
N LEU A 980 -23.87 5.64 -4.06
CA LEU A 980 -22.85 6.03 -3.10
C LEU A 980 -21.62 5.12 -3.18
N GLN A 981 -21.83 3.80 -3.24
CA GLN A 981 -20.72 2.85 -3.42
C GLN A 981 -19.96 3.13 -4.72
N ARG A 982 -20.65 3.39 -5.84
CA ARG A 982 -19.99 3.74 -7.11
C ARG A 982 -19.15 5.01 -7.04
N LEU A 983 -19.59 6.03 -6.29
CA LEU A 983 -18.86 7.30 -6.11
C LEU A 983 -17.63 7.15 -5.20
N TYR A 984 -17.69 6.25 -4.21
CA TYR A 984 -16.56 5.96 -3.33
C TYR A 984 -15.55 5.00 -3.97
N MET A 985 -16.00 4.11 -4.86
CA MET A 985 -15.13 3.11 -5.47
C MET A 985 -14.45 3.59 -6.75
N TYR A 986 -14.96 4.55 -7.53
CA TYR A 986 -14.24 4.96 -8.75
C TYR A 986 -14.32 6.45 -8.97
N GLU A 987 -13.30 6.98 -9.66
CA GLU A 987 -13.31 8.37 -10.12
C GLU A 987 -14.53 8.58 -11.02
N THR A 988 -15.21 9.68 -10.79
CA THR A 988 -16.48 10.00 -11.45
C THR A 988 -16.41 11.42 -11.97
N ASP A 989 -16.68 11.58 -13.26
CA ASP A 989 -16.64 12.87 -13.92
C ASP A 989 -17.56 13.88 -13.22
N HIS A 990 -17.15 15.15 -13.22
CA HIS A 990 -17.80 16.21 -12.46
C HIS A 990 -19.32 16.29 -12.73
N ASP A 991 -19.73 16.14 -14.00
CA ASP A 991 -21.14 16.17 -14.38
C ASP A 991 -21.94 15.00 -13.81
N ASP A 992 -21.37 13.80 -13.82
CA ASP A 992 -22.01 12.59 -13.27
C ASP A 992 -22.08 12.65 -11.75
N LYS A 993 -21.01 13.15 -11.12
CA LYS A 993 -20.95 13.35 -9.68
C LYS A 993 -21.97 14.40 -9.22
N HIS A 994 -22.06 15.54 -9.90
CA HIS A 994 -23.03 16.58 -9.60
C HIS A 994 -24.47 16.08 -9.80
N TRP A 995 -24.74 15.37 -10.91
CA TRP A 995 -26.04 14.74 -11.15
C TRP A 995 -26.41 13.78 -10.01
N ALA A 996 -25.53 12.83 -9.65
CA ALA A 996 -25.78 11.87 -8.58
C ALA A 996 -26.01 12.54 -7.21
N MET A 997 -25.24 13.59 -6.89
CA MET A 997 -25.40 14.36 -5.65
C MET A 997 -26.74 15.11 -5.61
N SER A 998 -27.17 15.69 -6.73
CA SER A 998 -28.47 16.37 -6.84
C SER A 998 -29.64 15.38 -6.76
N LEU A 999 -29.47 14.17 -7.28
CA LEU A 999 -30.53 13.18 -7.37
C LEU A 999 -30.99 12.67 -5.99
N PHE A 1000 -30.09 12.61 -5.00
CA PHE A 1000 -30.38 12.11 -3.65
C PHE A 1000 -30.15 13.15 -2.55
N GLU A 1001 -30.05 14.44 -2.90
CA GLU A 1001 -29.86 15.55 -1.97
C GLU A 1001 -28.69 15.34 -0.97
N LEU A 1002 -27.57 14.80 -1.46
CA LEU A 1002 -26.48 14.31 -0.62
C LEU A 1002 -25.66 15.43 0.11
N GLY A 1003 -26.02 16.72 0.00
CA GLY A 1003 -25.29 17.89 0.55
C GLY A 1003 -26.05 18.69 1.64
N GLY A 1004 -25.37 19.22 2.69
CA GLY A 1004 -25.99 19.96 3.83
C GLY A 1004 -25.53 19.62 5.28
N ASN A 1005 -25.90 20.46 6.27
CA ASN A 1005 -25.34 20.56 7.65
C ASN A 1005 -26.30 20.21 8.84
N ARG A 1006 -27.16 19.20 8.76
CA ARG A 1006 -27.93 18.73 9.95
C ARG A 1006 -27.84 17.22 10.16
N THR A 1007 -27.88 16.82 11.44
CA THR A 1007 -27.76 15.48 12.04
C THR A 1007 -27.73 14.33 11.04
N SER A 1008 -26.54 13.83 10.75
CA SER A 1008 -26.24 12.81 9.73
C SER A 1008 -25.39 11.67 10.31
N LEU A 1009 -25.50 10.46 9.74
CA LEU A 1009 -24.69 9.29 10.09
C LEU A 1009 -23.67 8.97 8.99
N GLU A 1010 -22.43 8.67 9.38
CA GLU A 1010 -21.31 8.35 8.49
C GLU A 1010 -21.34 6.89 8.04
N ILE A 1011 -21.18 6.62 6.73
CA ILE A 1011 -21.14 5.23 6.20
C ILE A 1011 -19.93 4.45 6.73
N THR A 1012 -18.78 5.11 6.88
CA THR A 1012 -17.54 4.54 7.41
C THR A 1012 -17.68 4.01 8.83
N GLN A 1013 -18.63 4.55 9.61
CA GLN A 1013 -18.90 4.12 10.99
C GLN A 1013 -19.86 2.91 11.08
N MET A 1014 -20.41 2.42 9.96
CA MET A 1014 -21.56 1.51 10.00
C MET A 1014 -21.52 0.44 8.89
N LYS A 1015 -20.63 -0.55 9.04
CA LYS A 1015 -20.69 -1.81 8.27
C LYS A 1015 -21.82 -2.71 8.81
N PRO A 1016 -22.51 -3.50 7.94
CA PRO A 1016 -23.33 -4.60 8.44
C PRO A 1016 -22.44 -5.59 9.21
N PRO A 1017 -22.95 -6.29 10.24
CA PRO A 1017 -22.17 -7.29 10.94
C PRO A 1017 -21.71 -8.38 9.94
N LYS A 1018 -20.39 -8.64 9.86
CA LYS A 1018 -19.78 -9.63 8.94
C LYS A 1018 -20.44 -11.02 9.00
N ARG A 1019 -21.14 -11.38 10.09
CA ARG A 1019 -21.92 -12.64 10.19
C ARG A 1019 -23.11 -12.74 9.22
N LEU A 1020 -23.49 -11.68 8.52
CA LEU A 1020 -24.56 -11.65 7.50
C LEU A 1020 -24.02 -11.46 6.06
N GLN A 1021 -22.71 -11.34 5.85
CA GLN A 1021 -22.04 -11.30 4.52
C GLN A 1021 -21.32 -12.61 4.23
#